data_AF-A0A7K0S2L5-F1
#
_entry.id   AF-A0A7K0S2L5-F1
#
_cell.length_a   1.000
_cell.length_b   1.000
_cell.length_c   1.000
_cell.angle_alpha   90.00
_cell.angle_beta   90.00
_cell.angle_gamma   90.00
#
_symmetry.space_group_name_H-M   'P 1'
#
loop_
_entity.id
_entity.type
_entity.pdbx_description
1 polymer ?
#
loop_
_entity_poly.entity_id
_entity_poly.type
_entity_poly.pdbx_seq_one_letter_code
_entity_poly.pdbx_strand_id
1 'polypeptide(L)'
;GLAVLGTEALTRHARAWPLSGERDADLLPVGGIYSWRRNGEQHMWNPDTIAALQQAVRITPEEGDAQSRYDEYARLCNEEATKRATLRGLLKFTTDVTPIPIDEVESAKEIVKRFATGAMSLGSISTESHETLAIAMNRLGGRSNTGEGGEDPRRFEPDINGDLRRSSIKQVASGRFGVTIHYLVNADQIQIKMAQGAKPGEGGQLPGHKVDKYIGWVRHTTPGVGLISPPPHHDIYSIEDLKQLIYDLRCANPKAQVSVKLVSEVGVGTVASGVAKANADHVLIAGHDGGTGASPLSSVHSAGVPWEIGLAETQQTLCLNDLRSRITVQTDGQLKTGRDVAIAAILGADEYGFSTAPLIATGCIMMRACHLNTCPVGIATQDPELRKRFKGTPEHIVNFFFFVAEELRAVMASLGVRTLNEMIGRTELLVADEAIEHWKTAGVDMTHLLHRVELEPGAPLHRVGPPPAVLESAIDWELIKQSEPAIERGEKVSIVHPVRNINRCVGGLLSSRIAEVHGAEGLPEGTIEIALEGSAGQTFGGWLAPGVTMTLRGDANDYTGKGLSGGIFSIAPLDSVDFAAEENVIAGNTVLYGATDGRAFFRGLAGERFAVRNSGASAVVEGVGDHGCEYMTGGRVVVLGPTGRNFAAGMSGGLAFVLDEDGTFAQRVNPEMVDQLEQLDEVDAIEVRNLVAEHVERTASSVGQRVLDNWAELQGSFVKIFPADYKRVLAELAQQERENADHPSVDASEVGR
;
A
#
# COMPACT_ATOMS: atom_id res chain seq x y z
N GLY A 1 19.30 28.61 19.03
CA GLY A 1 20.63 28.91 18.43
C GLY A 1 21.77 28.36 19.29
N LEU A 2 23.04 28.75 19.04
CA LEU A 2 24.22 28.18 19.71
C LEU A 2 24.16 28.23 21.26
N ALA A 3 23.58 29.27 21.85
CA ALA A 3 23.42 29.36 23.30
C ALA A 3 22.59 28.20 23.88
N VAL A 4 21.48 27.85 23.23
CA VAL A 4 20.61 26.72 23.62
C VAL A 4 21.37 25.40 23.55
N LEU A 5 22.15 25.19 22.47
CA LEU A 5 23.00 24.01 22.32
C LEU A 5 24.09 23.94 23.40
N GLY A 6 24.72 25.08 23.70
CA GLY A 6 25.71 25.21 24.76
C GLY A 6 25.13 24.84 26.12
N THR A 7 23.95 25.36 26.47
CA THR A 7 23.25 25.02 27.72
C THR A 7 22.94 23.52 27.81
N GLU A 8 22.35 22.91 26.76
CA GLU A 8 22.09 21.46 26.74
C GLU A 8 23.37 20.63 26.94
N ALA A 9 24.43 20.97 26.23
CA ALA A 9 25.71 20.25 26.32
C ALA A 9 26.32 20.37 27.73
N LEU A 10 26.31 21.58 28.31
CA LEU A 10 26.81 21.84 29.65
C LEU A 10 25.95 21.18 30.74
N THR A 11 24.63 21.14 30.58
CA THR A 11 23.75 20.41 31.52
C THR A 11 24.04 18.92 31.52
N ARG A 12 24.25 18.30 30.34
CA ARG A 12 24.64 16.88 30.26
C ARG A 12 26.03 16.65 30.84
N HIS A 13 26.98 17.55 30.58
CA HIS A 13 28.32 17.50 31.15
C HIS A 13 28.29 17.58 32.69
N ALA A 14 27.55 18.54 33.25
CA ALA A 14 27.43 18.72 34.69
C ALA A 14 26.78 17.53 35.42
N ARG A 15 25.91 16.76 34.75
CA ARG A 15 25.37 15.50 35.29
C ARG A 15 26.43 14.41 35.41
N ALA A 16 27.36 14.34 34.46
CA ALA A 16 28.44 13.35 34.46
C ALA A 16 29.65 13.79 35.31
N TRP A 17 29.86 15.11 35.46
CA TRP A 17 30.89 15.73 36.30
C TRP A 17 30.28 16.78 37.26
N PRO A 18 29.59 16.36 38.33
CA PRO A 18 28.97 17.27 39.27
C PRO A 18 30.03 18.04 40.09
N LEU A 19 29.77 19.33 40.32
CA LEU A 19 30.67 20.22 41.07
C LEU A 19 30.84 19.81 42.54
N SER A 20 29.90 19.05 43.11
CA SER A 20 30.00 18.48 44.46
C SER A 20 31.08 17.41 44.59
N GLY A 21 31.56 16.84 43.47
CA GLY A 21 32.45 15.69 43.45
C GLY A 21 31.77 14.33 43.74
N GLU A 22 30.53 14.36 44.25
CA GLU A 22 29.71 13.18 44.51
C GLU A 22 28.93 12.81 43.25
N ARG A 23 29.18 11.62 42.69
CA ARG A 23 28.40 11.09 41.56
C ARG A 23 27.14 10.41 42.11
N ASP A 24 25.97 10.93 41.74
CA ASP A 24 24.67 10.39 42.19
C ASP A 24 24.37 8.96 41.70
N ALA A 25 25.02 8.48 40.63
CA ALA A 25 24.85 7.10 40.14
C ALA A 25 26.02 6.64 39.24
N ASP A 26 26.42 5.36 39.37
CA ASP A 26 27.38 4.69 38.48
C ASP A 26 26.75 4.24 37.14
N LEU A 27 25.41 4.29 37.04
CA LEU A 27 24.65 3.81 35.88
C LEU A 27 24.04 4.96 35.10
N LEU A 28 23.96 4.80 33.77
CA LEU A 28 23.20 5.70 32.91
C LEU A 28 21.70 5.63 33.25
N PRO A 29 20.94 6.74 33.08
CA PRO A 29 19.50 6.70 33.21
C PRO A 29 18.86 5.70 32.24
N VAL A 30 17.78 5.03 32.66
CA VAL A 30 17.01 4.08 31.85
C VAL A 30 16.48 4.72 30.54
N GLY A 31 16.31 6.04 30.54
CA GLY A 31 15.79 6.81 29.41
C GLY A 31 14.30 6.63 29.21
N GLY A 32 13.84 6.88 27.98
CA GLY A 32 12.44 6.72 27.60
C GLY A 32 12.16 7.09 26.16
N ILE A 33 13.16 7.08 25.29
CA ILE A 33 13.04 7.55 23.89
C ILE A 33 12.19 6.57 23.07
N TYR A 34 12.50 5.27 23.14
CA TYR A 34 11.86 4.24 22.31
C TYR A 34 10.52 3.73 22.87
N SER A 35 10.40 3.73 24.20
CA SER A 35 9.24 3.24 24.92
C SER A 35 8.97 4.13 26.12
N TRP A 36 7.70 4.34 26.42
CA TRP A 36 7.30 5.13 27.58
C TRP A 36 7.87 4.54 28.87
N ARG A 37 8.36 5.43 29.73
CA ARG A 37 8.83 5.16 31.09
C ARG A 37 8.32 6.28 31.99
N ARG A 38 7.93 5.95 33.22
CA ARG A 38 7.35 6.91 34.18
C ARG A 38 8.23 8.15 34.38
N ASN A 39 9.55 7.96 34.43
CA ASN A 39 10.54 9.03 34.62
C ASN A 39 11.38 9.27 33.33
N GLY A 40 10.82 8.95 32.16
CA GLY A 40 11.50 9.04 30.87
C GLY A 40 11.09 10.27 30.04
N GLU A 41 11.35 10.18 28.73
CA GLU A 41 10.90 11.18 27.76
C GLU A 41 9.37 11.24 27.69
N GLN A 42 8.82 12.39 27.27
CA GLN A 42 7.38 12.52 27.06
C GLN A 42 6.94 11.78 25.79
N HIS A 43 5.79 11.11 25.87
CA HIS A 43 5.16 10.44 24.72
C HIS A 43 3.73 10.95 24.56
N MET A 44 3.30 11.10 23.30
CA MET A 44 1.92 11.47 23.01
C MET A 44 0.89 10.42 23.44
N TRP A 45 1.32 9.16 23.55
CA TRP A 45 0.55 8.07 24.15
C TRP A 45 1.23 7.63 25.44
N ASN A 46 0.47 7.67 26.52
CA ASN A 46 0.89 7.27 27.85
C ASN A 46 -0.24 6.46 28.53
N PRO A 47 0.00 5.80 29.68
CA PRO A 47 -1.03 4.99 30.33
C PRO A 47 -2.34 5.74 30.61
N ASP A 48 -2.28 7.02 30.97
CA ASP A 48 -3.44 7.81 31.36
C ASP A 48 -4.35 8.13 30.15
N THR A 49 -3.75 8.63 29.06
CA THR A 49 -4.46 8.87 27.78
C THR A 49 -5.05 7.58 27.19
N ILE A 50 -4.33 6.46 27.29
CA ILE A 50 -4.81 5.14 26.82
C ILE A 50 -6.02 4.70 27.65
N ALA A 51 -5.93 4.78 28.97
CA ALA A 51 -7.00 4.37 29.87
C ALA A 51 -8.26 5.23 29.69
N ALA A 52 -8.11 6.56 29.63
CA ALA A 52 -9.21 7.49 29.45
C ALA A 52 -9.95 7.24 28.12
N LEU A 53 -9.23 7.05 27.01
CA LEU A 53 -9.84 6.74 25.72
C LEU A 53 -10.59 5.41 25.75
N GLN A 54 -9.97 4.35 26.27
CA GLN A 54 -10.61 3.03 26.33
C GLN A 54 -11.86 3.02 27.22
N GLN A 55 -11.87 3.79 28.30
CA GLN A 55 -13.04 3.96 29.15
C GLN A 55 -14.14 4.73 28.40
N ALA A 56 -13.81 5.87 27.79
CA ALA A 56 -14.77 6.72 27.09
C ALA A 56 -15.57 5.97 26.01
N VAL A 57 -14.90 5.09 25.24
CA VAL A 57 -15.57 4.37 24.14
C VAL A 57 -16.33 3.11 24.57
N ARG A 58 -16.11 2.63 25.81
CA ARG A 58 -16.71 1.39 26.35
C ARG A 58 -17.84 1.63 27.33
N ILE A 59 -17.83 2.75 28.04
CA ILE A 59 -18.83 3.07 29.05
C ILE A 59 -20.21 3.12 28.41
N THR A 60 -21.14 2.35 28.96
CA THR A 60 -22.55 2.43 28.60
C THR A 60 -23.23 3.61 29.31
N PRO A 61 -24.36 4.12 28.79
CA PRO A 61 -25.11 5.20 29.46
C PRO A 61 -25.53 4.88 30.91
N GLU A 62 -25.62 3.59 31.26
CA GLU A 62 -25.97 3.12 32.60
C GLU A 62 -24.77 3.14 33.57
N GLU A 63 -23.54 3.02 33.05
CA GLU A 63 -22.30 2.93 33.83
C GLU A 63 -21.67 4.30 34.12
N GLY A 64 -21.95 5.32 33.30
CA GLY A 64 -21.44 6.66 33.52
C GLY A 64 -21.56 7.59 32.32
N ASP A 65 -20.96 8.77 32.46
CA ASP A 65 -20.91 9.78 31.40
C ASP A 65 -19.69 9.58 30.49
N ALA A 66 -19.95 9.00 29.32
CA ALA A 66 -18.94 8.74 28.30
C ALA A 66 -18.32 10.04 27.73
N GLN A 67 -19.10 11.12 27.62
CA GLN A 67 -18.62 12.41 27.11
C GLN A 67 -17.61 13.03 28.08
N SER A 68 -17.91 13.07 29.38
CA SER A 68 -16.97 13.55 30.39
C SER A 68 -15.63 12.80 30.37
N ARG A 69 -15.64 11.49 30.09
CA ARG A 69 -14.40 10.70 29.97
C ARG A 69 -13.64 10.99 28.68
N TYR A 70 -14.35 11.22 27.58
CA TYR A 70 -13.72 11.69 26.36
C TYR A 70 -13.11 13.07 26.55
N ASP A 71 -13.79 14.00 27.22
CA ASP A 71 -13.29 15.35 27.48
C ASP A 71 -12.02 15.32 28.33
N GLU A 72 -11.94 14.41 29.31
CA GLU A 72 -10.70 14.15 30.07
C GLU A 72 -9.58 13.64 29.16
N TYR A 73 -9.87 12.66 28.30
CA TYR A 73 -8.91 12.16 27.30
C TYR A 73 -8.42 13.27 26.37
N ALA A 74 -9.34 14.06 25.80
CA ALA A 74 -9.03 15.14 24.88
C ALA A 74 -8.19 16.22 25.57
N ARG A 75 -8.51 16.58 26.82
CA ARG A 75 -7.71 17.50 27.64
C ARG A 75 -6.29 16.99 27.85
N LEU A 76 -6.11 15.74 28.29
CA LEU A 76 -4.80 15.12 28.49
C LEU A 76 -3.98 15.12 27.18
N CYS A 77 -4.62 14.81 26.05
CA CYS A 77 -3.98 14.85 24.75
C CYS A 77 -3.60 16.27 24.30
N ASN A 78 -4.51 17.23 24.41
CA ASN A 78 -4.35 18.58 23.88
C ASN A 78 -3.42 19.45 24.75
N GLU A 79 -3.58 19.43 26.07
CA GLU A 79 -2.89 20.35 26.99
C GLU A 79 -1.54 19.85 27.50
N GLU A 80 -1.34 18.53 27.54
CA GLU A 80 -0.13 17.93 28.12
C GLU A 80 0.77 17.31 27.03
N ALA A 81 0.24 16.30 26.32
CA ALA A 81 0.99 15.54 25.34
C ALA A 81 1.35 16.37 24.09
N THR A 82 0.35 16.94 23.43
CA THR A 82 0.51 17.64 22.15
C THR A 82 1.27 18.94 22.31
N LYS A 83 0.91 19.73 23.34
CA LYS A 83 1.53 21.03 23.66
C LYS A 83 3.06 20.95 23.86
N ARG A 84 3.57 19.82 24.33
CA ARG A 84 5.00 19.63 24.64
C ARG A 84 5.79 18.86 23.59
N ALA A 85 5.12 18.21 22.63
CA ALA A 85 5.75 17.27 21.72
C ALA A 85 5.63 17.61 20.23
N THR A 86 4.82 18.60 19.84
CA THR A 86 4.45 18.83 18.44
C THR A 86 4.38 20.31 18.06
N LEU A 87 4.46 20.61 16.76
CA LEU A 87 4.29 21.97 16.23
C LEU A 87 2.88 22.50 16.43
N ARG A 88 1.84 21.69 16.17
CA ARG A 88 0.45 22.07 16.47
C ARG A 88 0.17 22.30 17.96
N GLY A 89 1.03 21.81 18.85
CA GLY A 89 1.02 22.14 20.27
C GLY A 89 1.35 23.61 20.55
N LEU A 90 2.06 24.27 19.64
CA LEU A 90 2.46 25.68 19.71
C LEU A 90 1.44 26.63 19.06
N LEU A 91 0.29 26.12 18.63
CA LEU A 91 -0.76 26.88 17.97
C LEU A 91 -2.00 27.00 18.87
N LYS A 92 -2.69 28.13 18.78
CA LYS A 92 -4.02 28.33 19.37
C LYS A 92 -4.98 28.92 18.35
N PHE A 93 -6.26 28.70 18.58
CA PHE A 93 -7.31 29.32 17.78
C PHE A 93 -7.41 30.82 18.08
N THR A 94 -7.67 31.63 17.07
CA THR A 94 -7.93 33.06 17.25
C THR A 94 -9.21 33.28 18.06
N THR A 95 -9.24 34.36 18.83
CA THR A 95 -10.45 34.85 19.51
C THR A 95 -11.07 36.04 18.76
N ASP A 96 -10.45 36.50 17.68
CA ASP A 96 -10.93 37.63 16.86
C ASP A 96 -11.95 37.18 15.81
N VAL A 97 -13.01 36.54 16.30
CA VAL A 97 -14.11 35.97 15.50
C VAL A 97 -15.40 36.06 16.30
N THR A 98 -16.54 35.94 15.64
CA THR A 98 -17.85 35.86 16.30
C THR A 98 -18.30 34.40 16.37
N PRO A 99 -18.36 33.79 17.56
CA PRO A 99 -18.88 32.43 17.72
C PRO A 99 -20.33 32.31 17.25
N ILE A 100 -20.70 31.10 16.83
CA ILE A 100 -22.08 30.74 16.44
C ILE A 100 -22.64 29.64 17.35
N PRO A 101 -23.98 29.49 17.44
CA PRO A 101 -24.58 28.33 18.09
C PRO A 101 -24.13 27.02 17.45
N ILE A 102 -23.88 25.99 18.26
CA ILE A 102 -23.43 24.67 17.76
C ILE A 102 -24.44 24.01 16.82
N ASP A 103 -25.73 24.34 16.96
CA ASP A 103 -26.82 23.83 16.10
C ASP A 103 -26.75 24.38 14.66
N GLU A 104 -26.01 25.46 14.43
CA GLU A 104 -25.73 25.97 13.07
C GLU A 104 -24.56 25.23 12.38
N VAL A 105 -23.77 24.49 13.15
CA VAL A 105 -22.63 23.71 12.62
C VAL A 105 -23.15 22.39 12.03
N GLU A 106 -22.59 21.98 10.90
CA GLU A 106 -22.88 20.69 10.28
C GLU A 106 -22.80 19.54 11.30
N SER A 107 -23.67 18.53 11.12
CA SER A 107 -23.80 17.45 12.09
C SER A 107 -22.54 16.57 12.15
N ALA A 108 -22.29 15.94 13.30
CA ALA A 108 -21.19 15.00 13.45
C ALA A 108 -21.27 13.84 12.44
N LYS A 109 -22.49 13.43 12.07
CA LYS A 109 -22.75 12.41 11.05
C LYS A 109 -22.20 12.76 9.66
N GLU A 110 -22.15 14.05 9.30
CA GLU A 110 -21.56 14.48 8.03
C GLU A 110 -20.04 14.61 8.15
N ILE A 111 -19.54 15.08 9.30
CA ILE A 111 -18.11 15.20 9.59
C ILE A 111 -17.40 13.84 9.55
N VAL A 112 -17.96 12.81 10.17
CA VAL A 112 -17.32 11.47 10.25
C VAL A 112 -17.09 10.82 8.88
N LYS A 113 -17.81 11.25 7.83
CA LYS A 113 -17.60 10.77 6.45
C LYS A 113 -16.25 11.22 5.88
N ARG A 114 -15.63 12.25 6.46
CA ARG A 114 -14.28 12.73 6.12
C ARG A 114 -13.18 12.02 6.91
N PHE A 115 -13.54 11.11 7.82
CA PHE A 115 -12.59 10.33 8.58
C PHE A 115 -12.29 9.01 7.88
N ALA A 116 -11.01 8.65 7.90
CA ALA A 116 -10.56 7.36 7.44
C ALA A 116 -9.73 6.66 8.51
N THR A 117 -9.84 5.33 8.61
CA THR A 117 -8.83 4.55 9.31
C THR A 117 -7.60 4.37 8.41
N GLY A 118 -6.41 4.55 8.98
CA GLY A 118 -5.18 4.50 8.20
C GLY A 118 -4.85 3.11 7.68
N ALA A 119 -4.03 3.06 6.64
CA ALA A 119 -3.61 1.83 5.95
C ALA A 119 -2.78 0.92 6.88
N MET A 120 -3.40 -0.14 7.40
CA MET A 120 -2.76 -1.10 8.32
C MET A 120 -2.98 -2.51 7.78
N SER A 121 -1.93 -3.13 7.24
CA SER A 121 -2.06 -4.37 6.49
C SER A 121 -2.61 -5.54 7.34
N LEU A 122 -3.53 -6.33 6.77
CA LEU A 122 -3.79 -7.69 7.22
C LEU A 122 -2.47 -8.48 7.26
N GLY A 123 -2.15 -9.06 8.42
CA GLY A 123 -0.83 -9.63 8.74
C GLY A 123 -0.05 -8.79 9.74
N SER A 124 -0.02 -7.46 9.59
CA SER A 124 0.50 -6.56 10.62
C SER A 124 -0.45 -6.53 11.83
N ILE A 125 -1.75 -6.36 11.55
CA ILE A 125 -2.84 -6.55 12.51
C ILE A 125 -3.59 -7.85 12.22
N SER A 126 -4.30 -8.36 13.22
CA SER A 126 -5.13 -9.56 13.15
C SER A 126 -6.34 -9.34 12.25
N THR A 127 -6.91 -10.43 11.73
CA THR A 127 -8.14 -10.43 10.95
C THR A 127 -9.28 -9.76 11.72
N GLU A 128 -9.42 -10.06 13.00
CA GLU A 128 -10.47 -9.52 13.87
C GLU A 128 -10.34 -7.99 13.97
N SER A 129 -9.14 -7.48 14.23
CA SER A 129 -8.91 -6.04 14.33
C SER A 129 -9.13 -5.35 12.99
N HIS A 130 -8.71 -5.96 11.88
CA HIS A 130 -8.83 -5.38 10.54
C HIS A 130 -10.29 -5.30 10.08
N GLU A 131 -11.05 -6.37 10.25
CA GLU A 131 -12.47 -6.41 9.89
C GLU A 131 -13.31 -5.49 10.78
N THR A 132 -12.98 -5.39 12.08
CA THR A 132 -13.64 -4.48 13.02
C THR A 132 -13.52 -3.02 12.58
N LEU A 133 -12.35 -2.61 12.09
CA LEU A 133 -12.14 -1.28 11.51
C LEU A 133 -13.00 -1.07 10.27
N ALA A 134 -13.06 -2.06 9.37
CA ALA A 134 -13.85 -1.94 8.15
C ALA A 134 -15.36 -1.81 8.43
N ILE A 135 -15.90 -2.65 9.30
CA ILE A 135 -17.31 -2.60 9.70
C ILE A 135 -17.64 -1.23 10.31
N ALA A 136 -16.83 -0.75 11.24
CA ALA A 136 -17.05 0.54 11.89
C ALA A 136 -17.10 1.70 10.88
N MET A 137 -16.14 1.76 9.97
CA MET A 137 -16.07 2.85 8.99
C MET A 137 -17.21 2.78 7.97
N ASN A 138 -17.60 1.57 7.54
CA ASN A 138 -18.74 1.39 6.64
C ASN A 138 -20.06 1.82 7.30
N ARG A 139 -20.26 1.55 8.60
CA ARG A 139 -21.41 2.05 9.36
C ARG A 139 -21.44 3.58 9.47
N LEU A 140 -20.27 4.21 9.58
CA LEU A 140 -20.15 5.68 9.65
C LEU A 140 -20.33 6.37 8.29
N GLY A 141 -20.18 5.63 7.19
CA GLY A 141 -20.00 6.22 5.85
C GLY A 141 -18.64 6.92 5.67
N GLY A 142 -17.70 6.67 6.58
CA GLY A 142 -16.29 7.02 6.41
C GLY A 142 -15.56 5.94 5.63
N ARG A 143 -14.23 5.88 5.74
CA ARG A 143 -13.42 4.95 4.94
C ARG A 143 -12.45 4.12 5.76
N SER A 144 -12.29 2.84 5.43
CA SER A 144 -11.20 2.00 5.93
C SER A 144 -10.25 1.62 4.80
N ASN A 145 -9.03 1.23 5.14
CA ASN A 145 -7.96 0.97 4.19
C ASN A 145 -7.31 -0.39 4.45
N THR A 146 -7.14 -1.19 3.40
CA THR A 146 -6.55 -2.55 3.46
C THR A 146 -5.11 -2.58 3.95
N GLY A 147 -4.38 -1.48 3.80
CA GLY A 147 -2.92 -1.52 3.78
C GLY A 147 -2.38 -2.44 2.68
N GLU A 148 -1.10 -2.80 2.81
CA GLU A 148 -0.32 -3.50 1.79
C GLU A 148 -0.53 -5.03 1.79
N GLY A 149 -1.54 -5.52 2.49
CA GLY A 149 -1.65 -6.94 2.83
C GLY A 149 -2.55 -7.77 1.94
N GLY A 150 -3.15 -7.19 0.90
CA GLY A 150 -4.31 -7.78 0.21
C GLY A 150 -5.59 -7.72 1.05
N GLU A 151 -6.66 -8.26 0.49
CA GLU A 151 -7.93 -8.41 1.21
C GLU A 151 -8.62 -9.71 0.78
N ASP A 152 -9.18 -10.43 1.74
CA ASP A 152 -9.90 -11.67 1.52
C ASP A 152 -11.22 -11.41 0.75
N PRO A 153 -11.43 -12.03 -0.42
CA PRO A 153 -12.64 -11.85 -1.22
C PRO A 153 -13.96 -12.12 -0.51
N ARG A 154 -13.98 -12.95 0.55
CA ARG A 154 -15.22 -13.19 1.33
C ARG A 154 -15.77 -11.91 1.97
N ARG A 155 -14.94 -10.87 2.10
CA ARG A 155 -15.29 -9.60 2.73
C ARG A 155 -16.02 -8.65 1.77
N PHE A 156 -16.07 -8.96 0.47
CA PHE A 156 -16.63 -8.06 -0.54
C PHE A 156 -18.16 -8.02 -0.52
N GLU A 157 -18.78 -9.07 0.01
CA GLU A 157 -20.21 -9.16 0.22
C GLU A 157 -20.60 -8.80 1.66
N PRO A 158 -21.81 -8.23 1.88
CA PRO A 158 -22.34 -8.00 3.22
C PRO A 158 -22.60 -9.31 3.98
N ASP A 159 -22.35 -9.28 5.28
CA ASP A 159 -22.75 -10.32 6.23
C ASP A 159 -24.29 -10.39 6.33
N ILE A 160 -24.81 -11.50 6.89
CA ILE A 160 -26.27 -11.71 7.10
C ILE A 160 -26.90 -10.60 7.95
N ASN A 161 -26.14 -9.99 8.87
CA ASN A 161 -26.61 -8.91 9.73
C ASN A 161 -26.56 -7.52 9.05
N GLY A 162 -26.10 -7.44 7.80
CA GLY A 162 -25.96 -6.20 7.03
C GLY A 162 -24.61 -5.48 7.23
N ASP A 163 -23.71 -5.99 8.07
CA ASP A 163 -22.36 -5.44 8.18
C ASP A 163 -21.54 -5.74 6.92
N LEU A 164 -20.72 -4.78 6.50
CA LEU A 164 -19.80 -4.98 5.38
C LEU A 164 -18.36 -4.97 5.90
N ARG A 165 -17.61 -6.04 5.63
CA ARG A 165 -16.19 -6.17 6.03
C ARG A 165 -15.22 -5.65 4.98
N ARG A 166 -15.69 -5.30 3.80
CA ARG A 166 -14.90 -4.73 2.69
C ARG A 166 -14.26 -3.42 3.11
N SER A 167 -12.96 -3.26 2.87
CA SER A 167 -12.34 -1.94 3.02
C SER A 167 -12.64 -1.07 1.80
N SER A 168 -13.14 0.14 2.01
CA SER A 168 -13.45 1.08 0.92
C SER A 168 -12.21 1.49 0.13
N ILE A 169 -11.06 1.60 0.81
CA ILE A 169 -9.78 1.97 0.21
C ILE A 169 -8.93 0.70 0.05
N LYS A 170 -8.52 0.42 -1.19
CA LYS A 170 -7.60 -0.66 -1.54
C LYS A 170 -6.22 -0.08 -1.80
N GLN A 171 -5.19 -0.55 -1.11
CA GLN A 171 -3.83 -0.05 -1.31
C GLN A 171 -3.09 -0.81 -2.41
N VAL A 172 -2.29 -0.09 -3.19
CA VAL A 172 -1.31 -0.61 -4.15
C VAL A 172 0.05 -0.08 -3.73
N ALA A 173 0.89 -0.98 -3.23
CA ALA A 173 2.24 -0.69 -2.73
C ALA A 173 3.30 -1.49 -3.51
N SER A 174 4.58 -1.20 -3.32
CA SER A 174 5.70 -1.78 -4.08
C SER A 174 5.74 -3.31 -4.09
N GLY A 175 5.27 -3.98 -3.04
CA GLY A 175 5.20 -5.44 -2.99
C GLY A 175 4.08 -6.08 -3.85
N ARG A 176 3.07 -5.31 -4.24
CA ARG A 176 1.86 -5.79 -4.97
C ARG A 176 1.17 -7.02 -4.35
N PHE A 177 1.32 -7.21 -3.04
CA PHE A 177 0.70 -8.35 -2.35
C PHE A 177 -0.83 -8.28 -2.44
N GLY A 178 -1.44 -9.37 -2.92
CA GLY A 178 -2.89 -9.49 -3.05
C GLY A 178 -3.53 -8.55 -4.09
N VAL A 179 -2.75 -7.91 -4.96
CA VAL A 179 -3.26 -6.95 -5.95
C VAL A 179 -3.65 -7.69 -7.25
N THR A 180 -4.89 -8.15 -7.30
CA THR A 180 -5.52 -8.75 -8.50
C THR A 180 -6.54 -7.78 -9.11
N ILE A 181 -6.99 -8.04 -10.35
CA ILE A 181 -8.10 -7.27 -10.94
C ILE A 181 -9.38 -7.35 -10.10
N HIS A 182 -9.69 -8.51 -9.51
CA HIS A 182 -10.85 -8.68 -8.62
C HIS A 182 -10.73 -7.86 -7.33
N TYR A 183 -9.52 -7.73 -6.78
CA TYR A 183 -9.25 -6.85 -5.65
C TYR A 183 -9.47 -5.37 -6.01
N LEU A 184 -9.03 -4.94 -7.20
CA LEU A 184 -9.10 -3.55 -7.66
C LEU A 184 -10.53 -3.10 -7.98
N VAL A 185 -11.37 -3.96 -8.58
CA VAL A 185 -12.80 -3.62 -8.85
C VAL A 185 -13.63 -3.48 -7.57
N ASN A 186 -13.18 -4.07 -6.46
CA ASN A 186 -13.83 -4.00 -5.16
C ASN A 186 -13.38 -2.80 -4.29
N ALA A 187 -12.96 -1.71 -4.94
CA ALA A 187 -12.51 -0.47 -4.31
C ALA A 187 -13.47 0.70 -4.60
N ASP A 188 -13.69 1.57 -3.61
CA ASP A 188 -14.24 2.92 -3.84
C ASP A 188 -13.12 3.93 -4.10
N GLN A 189 -11.95 3.68 -3.52
CA GLN A 189 -10.71 4.41 -3.77
C GLN A 189 -9.52 3.44 -3.80
N ILE A 190 -8.58 3.65 -4.72
CA ILE A 190 -7.33 2.91 -4.80
C ILE A 190 -6.18 3.84 -4.39
N GLN A 191 -5.42 3.46 -3.37
CA GLN A 191 -4.32 4.27 -2.85
C GLN A 191 -2.96 3.72 -3.27
N ILE A 192 -2.24 4.48 -4.10
CA ILE A 192 -0.82 4.27 -4.40
C ILE A 192 -0.01 4.69 -3.17
N LYS A 193 0.70 3.75 -2.55
CA LYS A 193 1.53 4.01 -1.38
C LYS A 193 2.98 4.27 -1.79
N MET A 194 3.33 5.54 -2.03
CA MET A 194 4.72 5.91 -2.28
C MET A 194 5.58 5.71 -1.04
N ALA A 195 5.06 6.11 0.13
CA ALA A 195 5.81 6.08 1.39
C ALA A 195 4.88 6.04 2.61
N GLN A 196 5.47 5.87 3.80
CA GLN A 196 4.78 6.03 5.08
C GLN A 196 5.69 6.74 6.09
N GLY A 197 5.10 7.52 7.00
CA GLY A 197 5.84 8.38 7.93
C GLY A 197 6.90 7.66 8.77
N ALA A 198 6.59 6.44 9.22
CA ALA A 198 7.50 5.65 10.06
C ALA A 198 8.80 5.19 9.36
N LYS A 199 8.80 5.14 8.02
CA LYS A 199 9.92 4.67 7.19
C LYS A 199 9.78 5.15 5.74
N PRO A 200 10.01 6.44 5.48
CA PRO A 200 9.68 7.05 4.20
C PRO A 200 10.50 6.51 3.03
N GLY A 201 11.79 6.20 3.25
CA GLY A 201 12.71 5.72 2.22
C GLY A 201 12.75 4.19 2.05
N GLU A 202 11.79 3.45 2.61
CA GLU A 202 11.82 1.98 2.66
C GLU A 202 10.46 1.33 2.37
N GLY A 203 10.49 0.04 2.06
CA GLY A 203 9.30 -0.78 1.82
C GLY A 203 8.60 -1.31 3.08
N GLY A 204 7.42 -1.89 2.88
CA GLY A 204 6.70 -2.66 3.89
C GLY A 204 7.54 -3.83 4.43
N GLN A 205 7.33 -4.19 5.69
CA GLN A 205 8.02 -5.30 6.35
C GLN A 205 7.01 -6.13 7.13
N LEU A 206 6.96 -7.43 6.87
CA LEU A 206 6.21 -8.39 7.66
C LEU A 206 7.13 -9.57 8.03
N PRO A 207 7.44 -9.76 9.33
CA PRO A 207 8.25 -10.89 9.77
C PRO A 207 7.63 -12.24 9.37
N GLY A 208 8.46 -13.21 8.97
CA GLY A 208 8.00 -14.51 8.44
C GLY A 208 7.13 -15.31 9.42
N HIS A 209 7.38 -15.18 10.73
CA HIS A 209 6.55 -15.81 11.77
C HIS A 209 5.17 -15.17 11.96
N LYS A 210 4.85 -14.11 11.20
CA LYS A 210 3.50 -13.54 11.06
C LYS A 210 2.85 -13.88 9.70
N VAL A 211 3.55 -14.62 8.85
CA VAL A 211 3.03 -15.08 7.55
C VAL A 211 2.54 -16.51 7.74
N ASP A 212 1.38 -16.67 8.39
CA ASP A 212 0.74 -17.98 8.50
C ASP A 212 0.15 -18.42 7.14
N LYS A 213 -0.52 -19.58 7.11
CA LYS A 213 -1.16 -20.11 5.88
C LYS A 213 -2.19 -19.13 5.29
N TYR A 214 -2.95 -18.46 6.14
CA TYR A 214 -3.99 -17.52 5.71
C TYR A 214 -3.37 -16.24 5.13
N ILE A 215 -2.38 -15.66 5.81
CA ILE A 215 -1.66 -14.47 5.34
C ILE A 215 -0.86 -14.77 4.06
N GLY A 216 -0.23 -15.95 3.97
CA GLY A 216 0.44 -16.40 2.75
C GLY A 216 -0.51 -16.46 1.56
N TRP A 217 -1.69 -17.07 1.75
CA TRP A 217 -2.74 -17.15 0.73
C TRP A 217 -3.25 -15.78 0.27
N VAL A 218 -3.66 -14.89 1.19
CA VAL A 218 -4.18 -13.54 0.82
C VAL A 218 -3.13 -12.73 0.04
N ARG A 219 -1.84 -12.94 0.31
CA ARG A 219 -0.74 -12.19 -0.29
C ARG A 219 -0.16 -12.84 -1.55
N HIS A 220 -0.63 -14.02 -1.95
CA HIS A 220 -0.03 -14.84 -3.01
C HIS A 220 1.47 -15.04 -2.80
N THR A 221 1.83 -15.55 -1.62
CA THR A 221 3.21 -15.81 -1.20
C THR A 221 3.29 -17.08 -0.36
N THR A 222 4.50 -17.57 -0.13
CA THR A 222 4.73 -18.76 0.69
C THR A 222 4.58 -18.46 2.20
N PRO A 223 3.81 -19.26 2.96
CA PRO A 223 3.77 -19.19 4.42
C PRO A 223 5.16 -19.30 5.06
N GLY A 224 5.41 -18.59 6.16
CA GLY A 224 6.66 -18.65 6.94
C GLY A 224 7.83 -17.83 6.37
N VAL A 225 7.74 -17.35 5.13
CA VAL A 225 8.78 -16.51 4.51
C VAL A 225 8.57 -15.04 4.89
N GLY A 226 9.64 -14.36 5.31
CA GLY A 226 9.59 -12.94 5.62
C GLY A 226 9.35 -12.09 4.37
N LEU A 227 8.48 -11.08 4.48
CA LEU A 227 8.14 -10.21 3.35
C LEU A 227 8.75 -8.83 3.55
N ILE A 228 9.79 -8.54 2.78
CA ILE A 228 10.37 -7.21 2.66
C ILE A 228 10.00 -6.70 1.28
N SER A 229 9.20 -5.63 1.23
CA SER A 229 8.83 -5.03 -0.04
C SER A 229 10.01 -4.23 -0.59
N PRO A 230 10.17 -4.13 -1.93
CA PRO A 230 11.13 -3.22 -2.52
C PRO A 230 10.87 -1.79 -2.02
N PRO A 231 11.91 -0.97 -1.78
CA PRO A 231 11.68 0.44 -1.43
C PRO A 231 10.91 1.21 -2.53
N PRO A 232 11.26 1.13 -3.82
CA PRO A 232 10.50 1.81 -4.86
C PRO A 232 9.35 0.96 -5.39
N HIS A 233 8.36 1.62 -5.98
CA HIS A 233 7.52 0.99 -6.99
C HIS A 233 8.35 0.83 -8.27
N HIS A 234 8.51 -0.39 -8.78
CA HIS A 234 9.31 -0.63 -10.00
C HIS A 234 8.64 -0.15 -11.29
N ASP A 235 7.39 0.34 -11.18
CA ASP A 235 6.63 1.02 -12.24
C ASP A 235 6.43 2.52 -11.94
N ILE A 236 7.24 3.10 -11.05
CA ILE A 236 7.27 4.54 -10.77
C ILE A 236 8.71 4.99 -10.56
N TYR A 237 9.39 5.39 -11.63
CA TYR A 237 10.72 6.01 -11.56
C TYR A 237 10.70 7.51 -11.86
N SER A 238 9.54 8.02 -12.27
CA SER A 238 9.32 9.41 -12.62
C SER A 238 7.85 9.80 -12.41
N ILE A 239 7.51 11.07 -12.63
CA ILE A 239 6.14 11.55 -12.48
C ILE A 239 5.22 11.06 -13.62
N GLU A 240 5.78 10.85 -14.80
CA GLU A 240 5.10 10.26 -15.95
C GLU A 240 4.78 8.78 -15.73
N ASP A 241 5.62 8.06 -15.00
CA ASP A 241 5.34 6.68 -14.59
C ASP A 241 4.23 6.63 -13.53
N LEU A 242 4.23 7.57 -12.57
CA LEU A 242 3.10 7.71 -11.64
C LEU A 242 1.80 8.00 -12.40
N LYS A 243 1.86 8.88 -13.39
CA LYS A 243 0.71 9.16 -14.28
C LYS A 243 0.27 7.91 -15.04
N GLN A 244 1.21 7.06 -15.45
CA GLN A 244 0.90 5.79 -16.08
C GLN A 244 0.21 4.82 -15.10
N LEU A 245 0.71 4.66 -13.88
CA LEU A 245 0.03 3.83 -12.87
C LEU A 245 -1.36 4.37 -12.52
N ILE A 246 -1.54 5.69 -12.39
CA ILE A 246 -2.87 6.29 -12.18
C ILE A 246 -3.80 5.92 -13.34
N TYR A 247 -3.32 6.01 -14.58
CA TYR A 247 -4.08 5.59 -15.76
C TYR A 247 -4.44 4.10 -15.71
N ASP A 248 -3.48 3.24 -15.39
CA ASP A 248 -3.68 1.78 -15.29
C ASP A 248 -4.72 1.41 -14.23
N LEU A 249 -4.71 2.10 -13.08
CA LEU A 249 -5.69 1.87 -12.00
C LEU A 249 -7.08 2.37 -12.36
N ARG A 250 -7.18 3.47 -13.12
CA ARG A 250 -8.45 3.92 -13.70
C ARG A 250 -8.97 2.93 -14.73
N CYS A 251 -8.10 2.27 -15.50
CA CYS A 251 -8.51 1.17 -16.38
C CYS A 251 -8.99 -0.05 -15.57
N ALA A 252 -8.30 -0.39 -14.47
CA ALA A 252 -8.69 -1.53 -13.62
C ALA A 252 -10.01 -1.29 -12.87
N ASN A 253 -10.33 -0.04 -12.52
CA ASN A 253 -11.61 0.33 -11.92
C ASN A 253 -11.97 1.79 -12.28
N PRO A 254 -12.81 2.01 -13.31
CA PRO A 254 -13.17 3.36 -13.76
C PRO A 254 -14.07 4.12 -12.78
N LYS A 255 -14.65 3.44 -11.77
CA LYS A 255 -15.51 4.05 -10.75
C LYS A 255 -14.74 4.51 -9.52
N ALA A 256 -13.55 3.97 -9.27
CA ALA A 256 -12.75 4.28 -8.10
C ALA A 256 -11.99 5.60 -8.23
N GLN A 257 -11.84 6.31 -7.11
CA GLN A 257 -10.89 7.41 -6.99
C GLN A 257 -9.46 6.90 -6.90
N VAL A 258 -8.48 7.65 -7.41
CA VAL A 258 -7.05 7.31 -7.24
C VAL A 258 -6.39 8.27 -6.25
N SER A 259 -5.81 7.70 -5.19
CA SER A 259 -5.14 8.40 -4.09
C SER A 259 -3.64 8.14 -4.11
N VAL A 260 -2.81 9.14 -3.84
CA VAL A 260 -1.35 8.97 -3.70
C VAL A 260 -0.94 9.35 -2.28
N LYS A 261 -0.37 8.38 -1.55
CA LYS A 261 0.13 8.58 -0.19
C LYS A 261 1.61 8.96 -0.22
N LEU A 262 1.89 10.19 0.15
CA LEU A 262 3.21 10.78 0.33
C LEU A 262 3.53 10.92 1.82
N VAL A 263 4.79 11.23 2.13
CA VAL A 263 5.23 11.61 3.47
C VAL A 263 5.61 13.07 3.45
N SER A 264 5.30 13.76 4.53
CA SER A 264 5.73 15.13 4.77
C SER A 264 7.26 15.21 4.76
N GLU A 265 7.78 16.02 3.84
CA GLU A 265 9.15 16.50 3.76
C GLU A 265 9.18 17.84 3.02
N VAL A 266 10.28 18.57 3.13
CA VAL A 266 10.45 19.83 2.38
C VAL A 266 10.45 19.52 0.88
N GLY A 267 9.58 20.18 0.11
CA GLY A 267 9.42 19.95 -1.33
C GLY A 267 8.23 19.07 -1.69
N VAL A 268 7.52 18.49 -0.71
CA VAL A 268 6.35 17.64 -0.93
C VAL A 268 5.23 18.38 -1.66
N GLY A 269 5.09 19.70 -1.51
CA GLY A 269 4.08 20.49 -2.22
C GLY A 269 4.32 20.54 -3.73
N THR A 270 5.59 20.52 -4.15
CA THR A 270 5.97 20.40 -5.56
C THR A 270 5.59 19.03 -6.11
N VAL A 271 5.88 17.96 -5.35
CA VAL A 271 5.50 16.59 -5.73
C VAL A 271 3.97 16.46 -5.80
N ALA A 272 3.23 16.99 -4.83
CA ALA A 272 1.77 16.99 -4.82
C ALA A 272 1.17 17.73 -6.02
N SER A 273 1.82 18.79 -6.51
CA SER A 273 1.43 19.47 -7.75
C SER A 273 1.63 18.57 -8.98
N GLY A 274 2.71 17.79 -9.01
CA GLY A 274 2.92 16.73 -9.99
C GLY A 274 1.81 15.67 -9.93
N VAL A 275 1.48 15.19 -8.73
CA VAL A 275 0.40 14.21 -8.47
C VAL A 275 -0.95 14.71 -9.02
N ALA A 276 -1.30 15.97 -8.76
CA ALA A 276 -2.52 16.56 -9.28
C ALA A 276 -2.52 16.65 -10.82
N LYS A 277 -1.38 16.99 -11.44
CA LYS A 277 -1.20 17.00 -12.91
C LYS A 277 -1.18 15.59 -13.51
N ALA A 278 -0.77 14.59 -12.73
CA ALA A 278 -0.81 13.17 -13.07
C ALA A 278 -2.24 12.57 -13.00
N ASN A 279 -3.25 13.39 -12.72
CA ASN A 279 -4.68 13.05 -12.71
C ASN A 279 -5.13 12.24 -11.48
N ALA A 280 -4.44 12.34 -10.34
CA ALA A 280 -4.95 11.78 -9.09
C ALA A 280 -6.17 12.56 -8.57
N ASP A 281 -7.11 11.86 -7.95
CA ASP A 281 -8.26 12.47 -7.25
C ASP A 281 -7.90 12.98 -5.86
N HIS A 282 -6.85 12.39 -5.27
CA HIS A 282 -6.56 12.51 -3.86
C HIS A 282 -5.05 12.41 -3.58
N VAL A 283 -4.55 13.20 -2.64
CA VAL A 283 -3.18 13.10 -2.11
C VAL A 283 -3.24 13.04 -0.59
N LEU A 284 -2.54 12.08 0.01
CA LEU A 284 -2.35 12.00 1.46
C LEU A 284 -0.95 12.50 1.82
N ILE A 285 -0.84 13.42 2.77
CA ILE A 285 0.42 13.85 3.38
C ILE A 285 0.54 13.22 4.77
N ALA A 286 1.41 12.23 4.91
CA ALA A 286 1.63 11.53 6.18
C ALA A 286 2.72 12.21 7.01
N GLY A 287 2.46 12.47 8.29
CA GLY A 287 3.48 12.94 9.23
C GLY A 287 4.50 11.88 9.59
N HIS A 288 5.72 12.28 9.97
CA HIS A 288 6.78 11.38 10.45
C HIS A 288 6.35 10.52 11.66
N ASP A 289 5.35 10.98 12.41
CA ASP A 289 4.84 10.38 13.64
C ASP A 289 3.83 9.25 13.40
N GLY A 290 3.61 8.86 12.14
CA GLY A 290 2.79 7.71 11.76
C GLY A 290 3.23 6.39 12.42
N GLY A 291 2.26 5.53 12.76
CA GLY A 291 2.52 4.21 13.35
C GLY A 291 3.06 3.19 12.35
N THR A 292 3.66 2.11 12.86
CA THR A 292 4.10 0.95 12.06
C THR A 292 4.05 -0.34 12.88
N GLY A 293 3.77 -1.46 12.21
CA GLY A 293 3.87 -2.80 12.82
C GLY A 293 5.30 -3.30 12.91
N ALA A 294 6.17 -2.93 11.96
CA ALA A 294 7.58 -3.30 11.90
C ALA A 294 8.38 -2.28 11.05
N SER A 295 9.47 -1.78 11.62
CA SER A 295 10.37 -0.80 10.98
C SER A 295 11.69 -0.74 11.74
N PRO A 296 12.81 -0.40 11.07
CA PRO A 296 14.02 0.00 11.77
C PRO A 296 13.77 1.19 12.69
N LEU A 297 14.36 1.16 13.89
CA LEU A 297 14.23 2.24 14.87
C LEU A 297 14.86 3.56 14.38
N SER A 298 15.91 3.47 13.56
CA SER A 298 16.55 4.63 12.93
C SER A 298 15.52 5.45 12.13
N SER A 299 14.72 4.77 11.31
CA SER A 299 13.76 5.38 10.39
C SER A 299 12.59 5.99 11.16
N VAL A 300 12.07 5.29 12.17
CA VAL A 300 10.99 5.79 13.04
C VAL A 300 11.36 7.10 13.75
N HIS A 301 12.64 7.29 14.09
CA HIS A 301 13.09 8.46 14.84
C HIS A 301 13.73 9.56 14.00
N SER A 302 14.17 9.26 12.78
CA SER A 302 15.10 10.15 12.04
C SER A 302 14.68 10.46 10.61
N ALA A 303 13.55 9.95 10.13
CA ALA A 303 13.09 10.17 8.76
C ALA A 303 11.68 10.78 8.71
N GLY A 304 11.46 11.69 7.75
CA GLY A 304 10.22 12.48 7.61
C GLY A 304 10.19 13.73 8.50
N VAL A 305 9.19 14.60 8.27
CA VAL A 305 8.95 15.80 9.09
C VAL A 305 7.49 15.86 9.58
N PRO A 306 7.12 16.78 10.51
CA PRO A 306 5.74 16.96 10.96
C PRO A 306 4.77 17.20 9.81
N TRP A 307 3.56 16.65 9.88
CA TRP A 307 2.57 16.80 8.83
C TRP A 307 2.12 18.26 8.69
N GLU A 308 2.19 19.07 9.76
CA GLU A 308 1.85 20.49 9.72
C GLU A 308 2.64 21.21 8.62
N ILE A 309 3.94 20.92 8.49
CA ILE A 309 4.83 21.52 7.50
C ILE A 309 4.41 21.09 6.08
N GLY A 310 4.38 19.78 5.82
CA GLY A 310 4.10 19.27 4.47
C GLY A 310 2.67 19.55 4.02
N LEU A 311 1.71 19.57 4.93
CA LEU A 311 0.31 19.90 4.64
C LEU A 311 0.18 21.36 4.22
N ALA A 312 0.76 22.29 4.99
CA ALA A 312 0.74 23.71 4.64
C ALA A 312 1.47 23.97 3.32
N GLU A 313 2.64 23.36 3.11
CA GLU A 313 3.39 23.47 1.85
C GLU A 313 2.56 22.95 0.66
N THR A 314 1.88 21.82 0.84
CA THR A 314 0.98 21.24 -0.17
C THR A 314 -0.18 22.16 -0.51
N GLN A 315 -0.87 22.68 0.52
CA GLN A 315 -1.97 23.63 0.35
C GLN A 315 -1.52 24.87 -0.42
N GLN A 316 -0.43 25.50 0.02
CA GLN A 316 0.12 26.71 -0.57
C GLN A 316 0.51 26.46 -2.04
N THR A 317 1.23 25.38 -2.32
CA THR A 317 1.73 25.08 -3.67
C THR A 317 0.60 24.72 -4.64
N LEU A 318 -0.38 23.94 -4.21
CA LEU A 318 -1.54 23.60 -5.05
C LEU A 318 -2.38 24.84 -5.39
N CYS A 319 -2.57 25.75 -4.44
CA CYS A 319 -3.26 27.02 -4.68
C CYS A 319 -2.47 27.92 -5.65
N LEU A 320 -1.15 28.07 -5.46
CA LEU A 320 -0.28 28.84 -6.36
C LEU A 320 -0.31 28.37 -7.82
N ASN A 321 -0.60 27.08 -8.05
CA ASN A 321 -0.60 26.47 -9.38
C ASN A 321 -2.00 26.28 -9.98
N ASP A 322 -3.06 26.79 -9.33
CA ASP A 322 -4.47 26.55 -9.73
C ASP A 322 -4.81 25.05 -9.86
N LEU A 323 -4.34 24.26 -8.88
CA LEU A 323 -4.53 22.81 -8.82
C LEU A 323 -5.45 22.38 -7.69
N ARG A 324 -5.70 23.25 -6.70
CA ARG A 324 -6.39 22.87 -5.46
C ARG A 324 -7.84 22.44 -5.68
N SER A 325 -8.49 23.00 -6.71
CA SER A 325 -9.90 22.76 -7.06
C SER A 325 -10.24 21.30 -7.40
N ARG A 326 -9.27 20.50 -7.83
CA ARG A 326 -9.49 19.17 -8.43
C ARG A 326 -8.95 17.99 -7.65
N ILE A 327 -8.30 18.24 -6.51
CA ILE A 327 -7.67 17.19 -5.71
C ILE A 327 -8.08 17.31 -4.23
N THR A 328 -8.46 16.17 -3.64
CA THR A 328 -8.69 16.06 -2.20
C THR A 328 -7.34 15.92 -1.49
N VAL A 329 -7.10 16.71 -0.46
CA VAL A 329 -5.89 16.63 0.39
C VAL A 329 -6.27 15.97 1.71
N GLN A 330 -5.68 14.83 2.02
CA GLN A 330 -5.80 14.17 3.32
C GLN A 330 -4.52 14.32 4.12
N THR A 331 -4.62 14.36 5.45
CA THR A 331 -3.45 14.21 6.32
C THR A 331 -3.65 13.09 7.33
N ASP A 332 -2.56 12.41 7.67
CA ASP A 332 -2.48 11.49 8.82
C ASP A 332 -1.18 11.74 9.61
N GLY A 333 -1.09 11.17 10.81
CA GLY A 333 0.04 11.40 11.71
C GLY A 333 -0.42 11.82 13.10
N GLN A 334 -0.63 10.83 13.97
CA GLN A 334 -0.99 11.05 15.38
C GLN A 334 -2.17 12.00 15.63
N LEU A 335 -3.14 12.09 14.70
CA LEU A 335 -4.42 12.75 14.94
C LEU A 335 -5.20 11.97 16.01
N LYS A 336 -5.68 12.67 17.05
CA LYS A 336 -6.28 12.07 18.24
C LYS A 336 -7.60 12.68 18.68
N THR A 337 -7.79 13.96 18.39
CA THR A 337 -8.86 14.82 18.95
C THR A 337 -9.51 15.67 17.87
N GLY A 338 -10.68 16.24 18.17
CA GLY A 338 -11.33 17.23 17.31
C GLY A 338 -10.48 18.48 17.09
N ARG A 339 -9.68 18.89 18.08
CA ARG A 339 -8.69 19.96 17.92
C ARG A 339 -7.65 19.65 16.84
N ASP A 340 -7.10 18.43 16.81
CA ASP A 340 -6.13 18.04 15.79
C ASP A 340 -6.75 18.14 14.38
N VAL A 341 -8.01 17.72 14.23
CA VAL A 341 -8.77 17.81 12.97
C VAL A 341 -8.97 19.27 12.55
N ALA A 342 -9.37 20.15 13.48
CA ALA A 342 -9.56 21.56 13.17
C ALA A 342 -8.27 22.23 12.68
N ILE A 343 -7.14 21.94 13.32
CA ILE A 343 -5.83 22.46 12.88
C ILE A 343 -5.47 21.92 11.50
N ALA A 344 -5.66 20.63 11.25
CA ALA A 344 -5.44 20.04 9.93
C ALA A 344 -6.33 20.68 8.85
N ALA A 345 -7.61 20.93 9.15
CA ALA A 345 -8.54 21.60 8.26
C ALA A 345 -8.01 22.99 7.87
N ILE A 346 -7.69 23.80 8.89
CA ILE A 346 -7.19 25.17 8.71
C ILE A 346 -5.89 25.20 7.89
N LEU A 347 -5.01 24.21 8.05
CA LEU A 347 -3.78 24.07 7.25
C LEU A 347 -4.02 23.54 5.83
N GLY A 348 -5.22 23.04 5.51
CA GLY A 348 -5.64 22.74 4.14
C GLY A 348 -6.17 21.33 3.88
N ALA A 349 -6.31 20.47 4.89
CA ALA A 349 -6.82 19.11 4.70
C ALA A 349 -8.35 19.06 4.52
N ASP A 350 -8.81 18.29 3.52
CA ASP A 350 -10.20 17.95 3.27
C ASP A 350 -10.69 16.72 4.07
N GLU A 351 -9.78 15.77 4.30
CA GLU A 351 -10.02 14.46 4.94
C GLU A 351 -8.92 14.13 5.97
N TYR A 352 -9.21 13.23 6.91
CA TYR A 352 -8.38 13.02 8.10
C TYR A 352 -8.19 11.52 8.40
N GLY A 353 -6.94 11.08 8.45
CA GLY A 353 -6.56 9.67 8.69
C GLY A 353 -6.20 9.39 10.15
N PHE A 354 -6.79 8.32 10.71
CA PHE A 354 -6.55 7.88 12.09
C PHE A 354 -6.14 6.41 12.12
N SER A 355 -4.97 6.10 12.69
CA SER A 355 -4.50 4.71 12.80
C SER A 355 -4.44 4.25 14.25
N THR A 356 -3.59 4.89 15.05
CA THR A 356 -3.30 4.43 16.41
C THR A 356 -4.46 4.61 17.37
N ALA A 357 -5.19 5.72 17.31
CA ALA A 357 -6.31 5.97 18.22
C ALA A 357 -7.45 4.94 18.06
N PRO A 358 -7.92 4.59 16.84
CA PRO A 358 -8.84 3.47 16.64
C PRO A 358 -8.34 2.13 17.18
N LEU A 359 -7.04 1.82 17.01
CA LEU A 359 -6.46 0.61 17.62
C LEU A 359 -6.48 0.66 19.16
N ILE A 360 -6.25 1.83 19.76
CA ILE A 360 -6.34 1.99 21.22
C ILE A 360 -7.79 1.85 21.69
N ALA A 361 -8.75 2.45 20.99
CA ALA A 361 -10.19 2.31 21.27
C ALA A 361 -10.61 0.84 21.28
N THR A 362 -10.08 0.03 20.36
CA THR A 362 -10.32 -1.43 20.32
C THR A 362 -9.52 -2.25 21.33
N GLY A 363 -8.53 -1.66 22.03
CA GLY A 363 -7.84 -2.30 23.16
C GLY A 363 -6.31 -2.25 23.15
N CYS A 364 -5.66 -1.58 22.18
CA CYS A 364 -4.21 -1.46 22.18
C CYS A 364 -3.71 -0.74 23.43
N ILE A 365 -2.74 -1.34 24.11
CA ILE A 365 -2.11 -0.82 25.34
C ILE A 365 -0.71 -0.24 25.11
N MET A 366 -0.34 -0.02 23.84
CA MET A 366 0.94 0.58 23.43
C MET A 366 2.21 -0.14 23.93
N MET A 367 2.18 -1.47 23.97
CA MET A 367 3.33 -2.30 24.38
C MET A 367 4.52 -2.23 23.40
N ARG A 368 4.28 -1.82 22.14
CA ARG A 368 5.28 -1.73 21.05
C ARG A 368 5.99 -3.05 20.69
N ALA A 369 5.28 -4.18 20.86
CA ALA A 369 5.73 -5.52 20.50
C ALA A 369 5.09 -6.06 19.20
N CYS A 370 4.58 -5.17 18.34
CA CYS A 370 3.77 -5.53 17.16
C CYS A 370 4.50 -6.46 16.16
N HIS A 371 5.81 -6.29 16.03
CA HIS A 371 6.69 -7.06 15.15
C HIS A 371 6.99 -8.47 15.71
N LEU A 372 6.83 -8.68 17.01
CA LEU A 372 7.18 -9.94 17.67
C LEU A 372 6.10 -11.01 17.60
N ASN A 373 4.91 -10.67 17.06
CA ASN A 373 3.74 -11.55 17.06
C ASN A 373 3.16 -11.88 18.45
N THR A 374 3.59 -11.17 19.50
CA THR A 374 3.22 -11.44 20.90
C THR A 374 2.24 -10.44 21.48
N CYS A 375 1.34 -9.88 20.64
CA CYS A 375 0.40 -8.87 21.09
C CYS A 375 -0.54 -9.44 22.18
N PRO A 376 -0.54 -8.88 23.41
CA PRO A 376 -1.27 -9.48 24.53
C PRO A 376 -2.80 -9.34 24.43
N VAL A 377 -3.27 -8.48 23.53
CA VAL A 377 -4.69 -8.11 23.35
C VAL A 377 -5.23 -8.48 21.97
N GLY A 378 -4.52 -9.35 21.23
CA GLY A 378 -5.02 -9.91 19.96
C GLY A 378 -5.10 -8.93 18.79
N ILE A 379 -4.45 -7.76 18.86
CA ILE A 379 -4.48 -6.75 17.77
C ILE A 379 -3.38 -6.97 16.74
N ALA A 380 -2.11 -6.99 17.16
CA ALA A 380 -0.96 -7.02 16.25
C ALA A 380 -0.28 -8.39 16.23
N THR A 381 -1.06 -9.46 16.04
CA THR A 381 -0.61 -10.85 16.08
C THR A 381 -1.43 -11.74 15.14
N GLN A 382 -0.79 -12.76 14.59
CA GLN A 382 -1.40 -13.87 13.86
C GLN A 382 -1.43 -15.16 14.69
N ASP A 383 -0.90 -15.15 15.93
CA ASP A 383 -1.00 -16.28 16.84
C ASP A 383 -2.48 -16.54 17.20
N PRO A 384 -3.01 -17.75 16.94
CA PRO A 384 -4.42 -18.05 17.17
C PRO A 384 -4.85 -17.90 18.64
N GLU A 385 -3.99 -18.25 19.60
CA GLU A 385 -4.31 -18.14 21.03
C GLU A 385 -4.33 -16.69 21.50
N LEU A 386 -3.43 -15.85 20.99
CA LEU A 386 -3.43 -14.42 21.28
C LEU A 386 -4.57 -13.69 20.59
N ARG A 387 -4.96 -14.10 19.38
CA ARG A 387 -6.11 -13.53 18.66
C ARG A 387 -7.43 -13.70 19.42
N LYS A 388 -7.64 -14.82 20.11
CA LYS A 388 -8.80 -15.04 21.00
C LYS A 388 -8.96 -13.98 22.10
N ARG A 389 -7.89 -13.23 22.42
CA ARG A 389 -7.90 -12.15 23.41
C ARG A 389 -8.40 -10.81 22.87
N PHE A 390 -8.66 -10.70 21.56
CA PHE A 390 -9.24 -9.50 20.99
C PHE A 390 -10.68 -9.30 21.51
N LYS A 391 -10.94 -8.12 22.08
CA LYS A 391 -12.25 -7.72 22.64
C LYS A 391 -12.77 -6.40 22.07
N GLY A 392 -12.13 -5.90 21.01
CA GLY A 392 -12.60 -4.69 20.32
C GLY A 392 -13.89 -4.97 19.57
N THR A 393 -14.76 -3.96 19.48
CA THR A 393 -15.98 -4.03 18.69
C THR A 393 -16.07 -2.82 17.76
N PRO A 394 -16.87 -2.89 16.67
CA PRO A 394 -17.08 -1.74 15.80
C PRO A 394 -17.62 -0.51 16.54
N GLU A 395 -18.46 -0.71 17.55
CA GLU A 395 -19.07 0.35 18.36
C GLU A 395 -18.02 1.20 19.08
N HIS A 396 -16.93 0.60 19.58
CA HIS A 396 -15.85 1.38 20.21
C HIS A 396 -15.22 2.41 19.24
N ILE A 397 -15.09 2.04 17.96
CA ILE A 397 -14.53 2.93 16.94
C ILE A 397 -15.57 3.98 16.51
N VAL A 398 -16.84 3.56 16.34
CA VAL A 398 -17.95 4.46 16.04
C VAL A 398 -18.06 5.55 17.10
N ASN A 399 -18.06 5.17 18.38
CA ASN A 399 -18.10 6.11 19.51
C ASN A 399 -16.92 7.07 19.48
N PHE A 400 -15.69 6.56 19.29
CA PHE A 400 -14.49 7.40 19.18
C PHE A 400 -14.64 8.49 18.11
N PHE A 401 -15.08 8.13 16.91
CA PHE A 401 -15.20 9.10 15.82
C PHE A 401 -16.33 10.12 16.04
N PHE A 402 -17.44 9.72 16.66
CA PHE A 402 -18.47 10.68 17.04
C PHE A 402 -17.97 11.66 18.11
N PHE A 403 -17.21 11.21 19.10
CA PHE A 403 -16.62 12.13 20.07
C PHE A 403 -15.65 13.14 19.43
N VAL A 404 -14.77 12.66 18.52
CA VAL A 404 -13.86 13.54 17.77
C VAL A 404 -14.65 14.55 16.92
N ALA A 405 -15.73 14.12 16.27
CA ALA A 405 -16.57 14.99 15.46
C ALA A 405 -17.31 16.03 16.32
N GLU A 406 -17.83 15.66 17.49
CA GLU A 406 -18.50 16.61 18.39
C GLU A 406 -17.53 17.63 19.00
N GLU A 407 -16.32 17.21 19.39
CA GLU A 407 -15.26 18.17 19.79
C GLU A 407 -14.93 19.13 18.64
N LEU A 408 -14.81 18.62 17.41
CA LEU A 408 -14.60 19.46 16.24
C LEU A 408 -15.75 20.46 16.03
N ARG A 409 -17.01 20.04 16.18
CA ARG A 409 -18.16 20.95 16.08
C ARG A 409 -18.10 22.07 17.12
N ALA A 410 -17.70 21.77 18.34
CA ALA A 410 -17.51 22.79 19.37
C ALA A 410 -16.42 23.80 18.99
N VAL A 411 -15.30 23.33 18.41
CA VAL A 411 -14.24 24.21 17.88
C VAL A 411 -14.77 25.07 16.72
N MET A 412 -15.47 24.48 15.75
CA MET A 412 -16.07 25.18 14.61
C MET A 412 -17.05 26.27 15.08
N ALA A 413 -17.91 25.95 16.04
CA ALA A 413 -18.85 26.90 16.64
C ALA A 413 -18.11 28.07 17.30
N SER A 414 -17.04 27.79 18.05
CA SER A 414 -16.21 28.82 18.69
C SER A 414 -15.50 29.74 17.69
N LEU A 415 -15.21 29.22 16.50
CA LEU A 415 -14.57 29.95 15.41
C LEU A 415 -15.57 30.67 14.48
N GLY A 416 -16.87 30.49 14.69
CA GLY A 416 -17.91 31.08 13.85
C GLY A 416 -18.08 30.41 12.48
N VAL A 417 -17.73 29.13 12.35
CA VAL A 417 -17.72 28.39 11.08
C VAL A 417 -18.81 27.32 11.05
N ARG A 418 -19.62 27.28 9.97
CA ARG A 418 -20.76 26.35 9.87
C ARG A 418 -20.41 25.01 9.25
N THR A 419 -19.47 25.00 8.31
CA THR A 419 -19.07 23.79 7.58
C THR A 419 -17.55 23.67 7.52
N LEU A 420 -17.02 22.44 7.46
CA LEU A 420 -15.59 22.18 7.31
C LEU A 420 -15.04 22.82 6.05
N ASN A 421 -15.82 22.84 4.96
CA ASN A 421 -15.43 23.52 3.73
C ASN A 421 -15.16 25.02 3.92
N GLU A 422 -15.88 25.68 4.84
CA GLU A 422 -15.62 27.07 5.22
C GLU A 422 -14.37 27.23 6.10
N MET A 423 -13.85 26.16 6.71
CA MET A 423 -12.66 26.18 7.57
C MET A 423 -11.37 25.91 6.79
N ILE A 424 -11.46 25.11 5.72
CA ILE A 424 -10.29 24.55 5.04
C ILE A 424 -9.38 25.66 4.46
N GLY A 425 -8.10 25.63 4.83
CA GLY A 425 -7.08 26.54 4.32
C GLY A 425 -7.13 27.97 4.90
N ARG A 426 -7.99 28.25 5.89
CA ARG A 426 -8.15 29.58 6.50
C ARG A 426 -7.17 29.83 7.65
N THR A 427 -5.89 29.94 7.33
CA THR A 427 -4.80 30.03 8.32
C THR A 427 -4.93 31.21 9.28
N GLU A 428 -5.70 32.25 8.94
CA GLU A 428 -6.01 33.36 9.85
C GLU A 428 -6.78 32.95 11.13
N LEU A 429 -7.37 31.75 11.14
CA LEU A 429 -8.04 31.18 12.31
C LEU A 429 -7.05 30.62 13.35
N LEU A 430 -5.75 30.59 13.04
CA LEU A 430 -4.68 30.12 13.92
C LEU A 430 -3.68 31.24 14.21
N VAL A 431 -3.19 31.25 15.44
CA VAL A 431 -2.08 32.11 15.89
C VAL A 431 -1.10 31.30 16.72
N ALA A 432 0.14 31.77 16.81
CA ALA A 432 1.14 31.17 17.70
C ALA A 432 0.71 31.34 19.18
N ASP A 433 0.94 30.31 20.00
CA ASP A 433 0.71 30.37 21.43
C ASP A 433 1.92 30.97 22.15
N GLU A 434 1.92 32.29 22.28
CA GLU A 434 2.96 33.04 23.01
C GLU A 434 3.06 32.68 24.50
N ALA A 435 2.06 32.00 25.07
CA ALA A 435 2.10 31.56 26.47
C ALA A 435 3.07 30.39 26.70
N ILE A 436 3.65 29.81 25.65
CA ILE A 436 4.64 28.73 25.76
C ILE A 436 6.04 29.31 25.92
N GLU A 437 6.33 29.74 27.14
CA GLU A 437 7.66 30.22 27.52
C GLU A 437 8.57 29.05 27.90
N HIS A 438 9.22 28.45 26.90
CA HIS A 438 10.31 27.50 27.13
C HIS A 438 11.58 27.95 26.42
N TRP A 439 12.71 27.87 27.11
CA TRP A 439 14.00 28.34 26.58
C TRP A 439 14.44 27.64 25.28
N LYS A 440 13.93 26.42 25.00
CA LYS A 440 14.15 25.71 23.73
C LYS A 440 13.16 26.08 22.62
N THR A 441 11.98 26.60 22.96
CA THR A 441 10.98 27.04 21.97
C THR A 441 11.19 28.51 21.57
N ALA A 442 11.99 29.25 22.34
CA ALA A 442 12.38 30.62 22.02
C ALA A 442 13.02 30.72 20.62
N GLY A 443 12.33 31.42 19.72
CA GLY A 443 12.77 31.66 18.33
C GLY A 443 12.24 30.67 17.29
N VAL A 444 11.29 29.79 17.64
CA VAL A 444 10.51 29.03 16.63
C VAL A 444 9.60 30.01 15.87
N ASP A 445 9.74 30.04 14.54
CA ASP A 445 8.96 30.90 13.65
C ASP A 445 7.88 30.10 12.92
N MET A 446 6.61 30.46 13.15
CA MET A 446 5.44 29.82 12.53
C MET A 446 4.92 30.59 11.31
N THR A 447 5.57 31.69 10.91
CA THR A 447 5.11 32.58 9.84
C THR A 447 4.90 31.83 8.52
N HIS A 448 5.84 30.95 8.14
CA HIS A 448 5.72 30.17 6.90
C HIS A 448 4.60 29.12 6.95
N LEU A 449 4.34 28.55 8.13
CA LEU A 449 3.27 27.59 8.33
C LEU A 449 1.89 28.25 8.16
N LEU A 450 1.75 29.47 8.70
CA LEU A 450 0.49 30.23 8.69
C LEU A 450 0.36 31.17 7.49
N HIS A 451 1.34 31.15 6.58
CA HIS A 451 1.33 32.01 5.40
C HIS A 451 0.12 31.70 4.51
N ARG A 452 -0.61 32.77 4.17
CA ARG A 452 -1.72 32.73 3.22
C ARG A 452 -1.22 33.20 1.85
N VAL A 453 -1.43 32.36 0.85
CA VAL A 453 -1.17 32.70 -0.55
C VAL A 453 -2.18 33.76 -1.03
N GLU A 454 -1.69 34.76 -1.75
CA GLU A 454 -2.54 35.73 -2.45
C GLU A 454 -3.18 35.05 -3.68
N LEU A 455 -4.50 34.97 -3.69
CA LEU A 455 -5.29 34.33 -4.74
C LEU A 455 -6.35 35.29 -5.27
N GLU A 456 -6.80 35.05 -6.50
CA GLU A 456 -7.95 35.76 -7.06
C GLU A 456 -9.20 35.56 -6.17
N PRO A 457 -10.08 36.58 -6.06
CA PRO A 457 -11.30 36.47 -5.27
C PRO A 457 -12.14 35.25 -5.68
N GLY A 458 -12.45 34.39 -4.71
CA GLY A 458 -13.24 33.17 -4.93
C GLY A 458 -12.44 31.95 -5.38
N ALA A 459 -11.10 32.01 -5.47
CA ALA A 459 -10.28 30.85 -5.72
C ALA A 459 -10.53 29.74 -4.67
N PRO A 460 -10.75 28.48 -5.08
CA PRO A 460 -11.09 27.41 -4.16
C PRO A 460 -9.89 27.00 -3.31
N LEU A 461 -10.09 26.95 -1.99
CA LEU A 461 -9.10 26.44 -1.03
C LEU A 461 -9.23 24.95 -0.76
N HIS A 462 -10.29 24.32 -1.30
CA HIS A 462 -10.61 22.91 -1.17
C HIS A 462 -11.03 22.31 -2.52
N ARG A 463 -11.20 20.99 -2.58
CA ARG A 463 -11.68 20.32 -3.80
C ARG A 463 -13.12 20.72 -4.09
N VAL A 464 -13.39 21.16 -5.32
CA VAL A 464 -14.73 21.53 -5.80
C VAL A 464 -15.20 20.69 -6.99
N GLY A 465 -14.32 19.89 -7.61
CA GLY A 465 -14.67 19.03 -8.73
C GLY A 465 -13.72 17.85 -8.95
N PRO A 466 -14.06 16.93 -9.86
CA PRO A 466 -13.18 15.83 -10.26
C PRO A 466 -12.05 16.33 -11.18
N PRO A 467 -10.93 15.57 -11.29
CA PRO A 467 -9.95 15.80 -12.33
C PRO A 467 -10.55 15.51 -13.72
N PRO A 468 -9.93 15.98 -14.82
CA PRO A 468 -10.39 15.71 -16.18
C PRO A 468 -10.48 14.22 -16.49
N ALA A 469 -11.47 13.80 -17.29
CA ALA A 469 -11.58 12.43 -17.77
C ALA A 469 -10.40 12.07 -18.69
N VAL A 470 -9.91 10.83 -18.60
CA VAL A 470 -8.70 10.38 -19.33
C VAL A 470 -8.87 9.09 -20.13
N LEU A 471 -10.01 8.39 -19.99
CA LEU A 471 -10.22 7.08 -20.60
C LEU A 471 -11.07 7.11 -21.88
N GLU A 472 -11.52 8.28 -22.34
CA GLU A 472 -12.44 8.39 -23.50
C GLU A 472 -11.86 7.76 -24.78
N SER A 473 -10.55 7.81 -24.96
CA SER A 473 -9.84 7.25 -26.11
C SER A 473 -9.29 5.83 -25.89
N ALA A 474 -9.66 5.16 -24.80
CA ALA A 474 -9.20 3.80 -24.54
C ALA A 474 -9.86 2.82 -25.52
N ILE A 475 -9.06 2.02 -26.23
CA ILE A 475 -9.57 1.05 -27.22
C ILE A 475 -10.39 -0.07 -26.58
N ASP A 476 -10.17 -0.33 -25.29
CA ASP A 476 -10.92 -1.32 -24.52
C ASP A 476 -12.43 -1.08 -24.52
N TRP A 477 -12.93 0.14 -24.72
CA TRP A 477 -14.37 0.36 -24.86
C TRP A 477 -14.95 -0.40 -26.05
N GLU A 478 -14.20 -0.48 -27.14
CA GLU A 478 -14.59 -1.27 -28.31
C GLU A 478 -14.39 -2.77 -28.05
N LEU A 479 -13.33 -3.17 -27.34
CA LEU A 479 -13.12 -4.57 -26.94
C LEU A 479 -14.27 -5.07 -26.05
N ILE A 480 -14.68 -4.30 -25.04
CA ILE A 480 -15.82 -4.61 -24.17
C ILE A 480 -17.10 -4.81 -24.99
N LYS A 481 -17.37 -3.88 -25.91
CA LYS A 481 -18.57 -3.94 -26.77
C LYS A 481 -18.59 -5.21 -27.61
N GLN A 482 -17.45 -5.60 -28.20
CA GLN A 482 -17.37 -6.83 -28.99
C GLN A 482 -17.40 -8.09 -28.12
N SER A 483 -16.93 -8.01 -26.88
CA SER A 483 -16.93 -9.11 -25.91
C SER A 483 -18.23 -9.23 -25.10
N GLU A 484 -19.24 -8.40 -25.31
CA GLU A 484 -20.51 -8.46 -24.57
C GLU A 484 -21.17 -9.85 -24.61
N PRO A 485 -21.23 -10.57 -25.75
CA PRO A 485 -21.72 -11.96 -25.79
C PRO A 485 -20.96 -12.92 -24.87
N ALA A 486 -19.64 -12.77 -24.79
CA ALA A 486 -18.79 -13.58 -23.91
C ALA A 486 -19.05 -13.26 -22.43
N ILE A 487 -19.12 -11.97 -22.10
CA ILE A 487 -19.29 -11.51 -20.72
C ILE A 487 -20.68 -11.87 -20.19
N GLU A 488 -21.73 -11.75 -21.00
CA GLU A 488 -23.10 -12.00 -20.54
C GLU A 488 -23.52 -13.47 -20.61
N ARG A 489 -23.04 -14.21 -21.63
CA ARG A 489 -23.57 -15.55 -21.96
C ARG A 489 -22.49 -16.63 -22.03
N GLY A 490 -21.21 -16.29 -21.86
CA GLY A 490 -20.10 -17.23 -21.96
C GLY A 490 -19.83 -17.73 -23.38
N GLU A 491 -20.27 -16.98 -24.40
CA GLU A 491 -20.00 -17.32 -25.80
C GLU A 491 -18.53 -17.06 -26.18
N LYS A 492 -17.98 -17.86 -27.09
CA LYS A 492 -16.64 -17.61 -27.63
C LYS A 492 -16.65 -16.42 -28.58
N VAL A 493 -15.72 -15.49 -28.39
CA VAL A 493 -15.55 -14.27 -29.18
C VAL A 493 -14.11 -14.16 -29.68
N SER A 494 -13.94 -13.84 -30.96
CA SER A 494 -12.64 -13.55 -31.58
C SER A 494 -12.63 -12.13 -32.14
N ILE A 495 -11.59 -11.36 -31.80
CA ILE A 495 -11.45 -9.94 -32.14
C ILE A 495 -10.11 -9.75 -32.85
N VAL A 496 -10.09 -8.92 -33.90
CA VAL A 496 -8.86 -8.46 -34.55
C VAL A 496 -8.82 -6.94 -34.48
N HIS A 497 -7.71 -6.37 -33.99
CA HIS A 497 -7.61 -4.93 -33.82
C HIS A 497 -6.16 -4.43 -33.98
N PRO A 498 -5.89 -3.30 -34.69
CA PRO A 498 -4.55 -2.72 -34.73
C PRO A 498 -4.20 -2.06 -33.39
N VAL A 499 -2.92 -2.02 -33.04
CA VAL A 499 -2.44 -1.33 -31.82
C VAL A 499 -1.27 -0.39 -32.10
N ARG A 500 -1.22 0.72 -31.37
CA ARG A 500 -0.16 1.73 -31.44
C ARG A 500 0.34 2.07 -30.04
N ASN A 501 1.55 2.63 -29.94
CA ASN A 501 2.19 2.94 -28.66
C ASN A 501 1.40 3.94 -27.77
N ILE A 502 0.44 4.67 -28.35
CA ILE A 502 -0.51 5.53 -27.62
C ILE A 502 -1.62 4.75 -26.90
N ASN A 503 -1.87 3.50 -27.32
CA ASN A 503 -2.85 2.60 -26.71
C ASN A 503 -2.20 1.93 -25.52
N ARG A 504 -2.52 2.43 -24.33
CA ARG A 504 -1.92 2.05 -23.05
C ARG A 504 -2.93 1.24 -22.23
N CYS A 505 -2.43 0.34 -21.39
CA CYS A 505 -3.25 -0.54 -20.54
C CYS A 505 -4.31 -1.33 -21.32
N VAL A 506 -3.98 -1.79 -22.54
CA VAL A 506 -4.89 -2.55 -23.39
C VAL A 506 -5.27 -3.87 -22.71
N GLY A 507 -6.58 -4.12 -22.58
CA GLY A 507 -7.15 -5.28 -21.90
C GLY A 507 -7.54 -5.00 -20.44
N GLY A 508 -7.09 -3.89 -19.84
CA GLY A 508 -7.36 -3.56 -18.44
C GLY A 508 -8.83 -3.25 -18.14
N LEU A 509 -9.50 -2.46 -18.98
CA LEU A 509 -10.91 -2.12 -18.82
C LEU A 509 -11.80 -3.33 -19.14
N LEU A 510 -11.44 -4.13 -20.15
CA LEU A 510 -12.11 -5.39 -20.42
C LEU A 510 -12.03 -6.33 -19.20
N SER A 511 -10.84 -6.45 -18.62
CA SER A 511 -10.61 -7.29 -17.44
C SER A 511 -11.35 -6.79 -16.21
N SER A 512 -11.43 -5.46 -16.03
CA SER A 512 -12.28 -4.82 -15.03
C SER A 512 -13.73 -5.26 -15.18
N ARG A 513 -14.28 -5.18 -16.40
CA ARG A 513 -15.66 -5.57 -16.68
C ARG A 513 -15.92 -7.05 -16.42
N ILE A 514 -14.98 -7.93 -16.78
CA ILE A 514 -15.09 -9.36 -16.51
C ILE A 514 -15.10 -9.62 -15.00
N ALA A 515 -14.17 -9.03 -14.25
CA ALA A 515 -14.05 -9.23 -12.81
C ALA A 515 -15.26 -8.67 -12.03
N GLU A 516 -15.87 -7.57 -12.49
CA GLU A 516 -17.12 -7.05 -11.92
C GLU A 516 -18.29 -8.04 -12.06
N VAL A 517 -18.35 -8.80 -13.16
CA VAL A 517 -19.48 -9.69 -13.46
C VAL A 517 -19.25 -11.11 -12.93
N HIS A 518 -18.03 -11.62 -13.07
CA HIS A 518 -17.67 -13.02 -12.81
C HIS A 518 -16.77 -13.23 -11.59
N GLY A 519 -16.39 -12.15 -10.90
CA GLY A 519 -15.51 -12.23 -9.74
C GLY A 519 -14.09 -12.68 -10.09
N ALA A 520 -13.42 -13.32 -9.13
CA ALA A 520 -12.03 -13.79 -9.28
C ALA A 520 -11.87 -14.93 -10.30
N GLU A 521 -12.89 -15.77 -10.48
CA GLU A 521 -12.85 -16.92 -11.39
C GLU A 521 -12.82 -16.49 -12.86
N GLY A 522 -13.39 -15.33 -13.18
CA GLY A 522 -13.45 -14.81 -14.53
C GLY A 522 -14.22 -15.72 -15.49
N LEU A 523 -13.73 -15.84 -16.72
CA LEU A 523 -14.32 -16.68 -17.76
C LEU A 523 -13.46 -17.94 -18.00
N PRO A 524 -14.03 -19.02 -18.57
CA PRO A 524 -13.24 -20.15 -19.06
C PRO A 524 -12.17 -19.71 -20.07
N GLU A 525 -11.03 -20.39 -20.08
CA GLU A 525 -9.92 -20.11 -21.01
C GLU A 525 -10.37 -20.14 -22.48
N GLY A 526 -9.91 -19.16 -23.27
CA GLY A 526 -10.23 -19.05 -24.69
C GLY A 526 -11.68 -18.62 -24.97
N THR A 527 -12.38 -18.07 -23.98
CA THR A 527 -13.70 -17.45 -24.19
C THR A 527 -13.56 -16.17 -25.02
N ILE A 528 -12.55 -15.35 -24.75
CA ILE A 528 -12.27 -14.14 -25.53
C ILE A 528 -10.86 -14.22 -26.10
N GLU A 529 -10.74 -14.24 -27.43
CA GLU A 529 -9.47 -14.24 -28.15
C GLU A 529 -9.28 -12.92 -28.90
N ILE A 530 -8.18 -12.23 -28.66
CA ILE A 530 -7.89 -10.92 -29.24
C ILE A 530 -6.55 -10.97 -29.97
N ALA A 531 -6.59 -10.89 -31.30
CA ALA A 531 -5.41 -10.77 -32.13
C ALA A 531 -5.13 -9.29 -32.43
N LEU A 532 -3.92 -8.85 -32.11
CA LEU A 532 -3.47 -7.48 -32.27
C LEU A 532 -2.24 -7.42 -33.15
N GLU A 533 -2.13 -6.34 -33.91
CA GLU A 533 -0.99 -6.09 -34.79
C GLU A 533 -0.49 -4.65 -34.61
N GLY A 534 0.83 -4.49 -34.42
CA GLY A 534 1.49 -3.19 -34.26
C GLY A 534 2.37 -3.10 -33.01
N SER A 535 2.55 -1.90 -32.48
CA SER A 535 3.38 -1.65 -31.30
C SER A 535 2.48 -1.23 -30.14
N ALA A 536 2.42 -1.98 -29.05
CA ALA A 536 1.56 -1.68 -27.92
C ALA A 536 2.24 -0.71 -26.93
N GLY A 537 1.46 0.23 -26.37
CA GLY A 537 1.96 1.17 -25.36
C GLY A 537 2.22 0.51 -24.01
N GLN A 538 2.54 1.34 -23.01
CA GLN A 538 2.78 0.89 -21.64
C GLN A 538 1.61 0.04 -21.10
N THR A 539 1.94 -0.98 -20.32
CA THR A 539 0.96 -1.84 -19.62
C THR A 539 0.10 -2.68 -20.57
N PHE A 540 0.64 -3.13 -21.71
CA PHE A 540 -0.05 -4.09 -22.57
C PHE A 540 -0.40 -5.38 -21.83
N GLY A 541 -1.65 -5.85 -21.91
CA GLY A 541 -2.09 -7.05 -21.18
C GLY A 541 -2.02 -6.91 -19.66
N GLY A 542 -2.03 -5.67 -19.14
CA GLY A 542 -2.06 -5.41 -17.71
C GLY A 542 -3.40 -5.83 -17.09
N TRP A 543 -3.34 -6.38 -15.88
CA TRP A 543 -4.51 -6.85 -15.11
C TRP A 543 -5.36 -7.92 -15.82
N LEU A 544 -4.80 -8.61 -16.83
CA LEU A 544 -5.60 -9.46 -17.73
C LEU A 544 -6.34 -10.55 -16.96
N ALA A 545 -7.68 -10.55 -17.07
CA ALA A 545 -8.57 -11.45 -16.35
C ALA A 545 -8.57 -12.87 -16.94
N PRO A 546 -8.98 -13.89 -16.16
CA PRO A 546 -9.16 -15.25 -16.66
C PRO A 546 -10.15 -15.29 -17.83
N GLY A 547 -9.82 -16.11 -18.83
CA GLY A 547 -10.63 -16.31 -20.03
C GLY A 547 -10.34 -15.38 -21.19
N VAL A 548 -9.47 -14.38 -21.00
CA VAL A 548 -8.96 -13.52 -22.08
C VAL A 548 -7.61 -14.02 -22.56
N THR A 549 -7.50 -14.22 -23.88
CA THR A 549 -6.24 -14.55 -24.57
C THR A 549 -5.90 -13.43 -25.56
N MET A 550 -4.72 -12.82 -25.43
CA MET A 550 -4.24 -11.75 -26.31
C MET A 550 -2.99 -12.18 -27.08
N THR A 551 -3.03 -12.10 -28.40
CA THR A 551 -1.85 -12.35 -29.26
C THR A 551 -1.43 -11.07 -29.92
N LEU A 552 -0.20 -10.61 -29.71
CA LEU A 552 0.36 -9.43 -30.33
C LEU A 552 1.42 -9.82 -31.37
N ARG A 553 1.16 -9.47 -32.63
CA ARG A 553 2.15 -9.48 -33.71
C ARG A 553 2.79 -8.10 -33.83
N GLY A 554 4.02 -7.99 -33.34
CA GLY A 554 4.79 -6.73 -33.25
C GLY A 554 5.59 -6.66 -31.96
N ASP A 555 5.51 -5.54 -31.24
CA ASP A 555 6.28 -5.26 -30.02
C ASP A 555 5.43 -4.56 -28.94
N ALA A 556 5.90 -4.58 -27.69
CA ALA A 556 5.25 -3.87 -26.59
C ALA A 556 6.26 -3.09 -25.75
N ASN A 557 5.81 -1.99 -25.14
CA ASN A 557 6.65 -1.18 -24.27
C ASN A 557 6.68 -1.76 -22.82
N ASP A 558 7.08 -0.93 -21.84
CA ASP A 558 7.25 -1.32 -20.44
C ASP A 558 5.94 -1.78 -19.79
N TYR A 559 6.07 -2.47 -18.65
CA TYR A 559 4.96 -2.92 -17.80
C TYR A 559 4.02 -3.92 -18.47
N THR A 560 4.44 -4.51 -19.59
CA THR A 560 3.69 -5.58 -20.24
C THR A 560 3.35 -6.69 -19.24
N GLY A 561 2.07 -7.07 -19.16
CA GLY A 561 1.57 -8.05 -18.20
C GLY A 561 1.59 -7.61 -16.74
N LYS A 562 1.73 -6.30 -16.44
CA LYS A 562 1.69 -5.78 -15.06
C LYS A 562 0.42 -6.24 -14.33
N GLY A 563 0.60 -6.87 -13.17
CA GLY A 563 -0.49 -7.40 -12.37
C GLY A 563 -1.36 -8.45 -13.09
N LEU A 564 -0.78 -9.25 -14.00
CA LEU A 564 -1.48 -10.35 -14.69
C LEU A 564 -2.30 -11.18 -13.68
N SER A 565 -3.58 -11.41 -13.98
CA SER A 565 -4.58 -11.92 -13.04
C SER A 565 -5.34 -13.15 -13.56
N GLY A 566 -4.71 -13.96 -14.40
CA GLY A 566 -5.21 -15.25 -14.91
C GLY A 566 -5.36 -15.31 -16.43
N GLY A 567 -5.28 -14.17 -17.10
CA GLY A 567 -5.29 -14.11 -18.56
C GLY A 567 -4.01 -14.67 -19.20
N ILE A 568 -4.07 -14.82 -20.52
CA ILE A 568 -2.95 -15.35 -21.31
C ILE A 568 -2.58 -14.35 -22.38
N PHE A 569 -1.29 -14.11 -22.59
CA PHE A 569 -0.86 -13.36 -23.75
C PHE A 569 0.44 -13.87 -24.37
N SER A 570 0.59 -13.62 -25.67
CA SER A 570 1.82 -13.88 -26.41
C SER A 570 2.22 -12.68 -27.25
N ILE A 571 3.53 -12.47 -27.40
CA ILE A 571 4.12 -11.42 -28.23
C ILE A 571 5.16 -12.06 -29.14
N ALA A 572 5.03 -11.83 -30.43
CA ALA A 572 5.94 -12.29 -31.45
C ALA A 572 6.09 -11.21 -32.52
N PRO A 573 7.25 -11.11 -33.19
CA PRO A 573 7.40 -10.17 -34.29
C PRO A 573 6.44 -10.48 -35.45
N LEU A 574 6.27 -9.52 -36.36
CA LEU A 574 5.56 -9.76 -37.61
C LEU A 574 6.29 -10.83 -38.43
N ASP A 575 5.55 -11.69 -39.12
CA ASP A 575 6.14 -12.74 -39.97
C ASP A 575 6.97 -12.19 -41.14
N SER A 576 6.84 -10.89 -41.44
CA SER A 576 7.54 -10.19 -42.52
C SER A 576 8.91 -9.63 -42.13
N VAL A 577 9.37 -9.81 -40.89
CA VAL A 577 10.69 -9.29 -40.46
C VAL A 577 11.82 -10.28 -40.80
N ASP A 578 12.98 -9.74 -41.17
CA ASP A 578 14.16 -10.54 -41.56
C ASP A 578 15.23 -10.67 -40.46
N PHE A 579 14.97 -10.14 -39.25
CA PHE A 579 15.90 -10.24 -38.12
C PHE A 579 15.62 -11.46 -37.24
N ALA A 580 16.66 -11.96 -36.55
CA ALA A 580 16.51 -12.99 -35.53
C ALA A 580 15.82 -12.42 -34.28
N ALA A 581 14.69 -13.02 -33.87
CA ALA A 581 13.87 -12.48 -32.78
C ALA A 581 14.62 -12.54 -31.44
N GLU A 582 15.37 -13.61 -31.23
CA GLU A 582 16.18 -13.89 -30.05
C GLU A 582 17.36 -12.93 -29.84
N GLU A 583 17.68 -12.09 -30.83
CA GLU A 583 18.71 -11.06 -30.75
C GLU A 583 18.14 -9.65 -30.55
N ASN A 584 16.80 -9.51 -30.50
CA ASN A 584 16.12 -8.21 -30.53
C ASN A 584 15.11 -8.05 -29.39
N VAL A 585 14.96 -6.82 -28.91
CA VAL A 585 14.01 -6.48 -27.85
C VAL A 585 12.59 -6.50 -28.39
N ILE A 586 11.70 -7.24 -27.71
CA ILE A 586 10.27 -7.35 -28.03
C ILE A 586 9.37 -6.73 -26.95
N ALA A 587 9.86 -6.64 -25.71
CA ALA A 587 9.16 -6.05 -24.58
C ALA A 587 10.09 -5.18 -23.74
N GLY A 588 9.54 -4.10 -23.18
CA GLY A 588 10.28 -3.16 -22.32
C GLY A 588 10.64 -3.73 -20.94
N ASN A 589 10.71 -2.84 -19.95
CA ASN A 589 11.13 -3.11 -18.58
C ASN A 589 9.96 -3.46 -17.66
N THR A 590 10.28 -4.03 -16.50
CA THR A 590 9.34 -4.29 -15.40
C THR A 590 8.11 -5.10 -15.86
N VAL A 591 8.36 -6.04 -16.77
CA VAL A 591 7.38 -6.97 -17.32
C VAL A 591 6.88 -7.89 -16.21
N LEU A 592 5.57 -8.19 -16.20
CA LEU A 592 4.90 -9.04 -15.21
C LEU A 592 5.03 -8.54 -13.76
N TYR A 593 5.19 -7.24 -13.56
CA TYR A 593 5.33 -6.68 -12.21
C TYR A 593 4.17 -7.07 -11.30
N GLY A 594 4.48 -7.81 -10.24
CA GLY A 594 3.50 -8.19 -9.22
C GLY A 594 2.43 -9.17 -9.68
N ALA A 595 2.62 -9.89 -10.80
CA ALA A 595 1.60 -10.77 -11.37
C ALA A 595 1.10 -11.83 -10.37
N THR A 596 -0.20 -12.12 -10.36
CA THR A 596 -0.86 -13.05 -9.41
C THR A 596 -1.86 -14.02 -10.06
N ASP A 597 -1.75 -14.26 -11.36
CA ASP A 597 -1.42 -15.54 -12.04
C ASP A 597 -1.73 -15.39 -13.56
N GLY A 598 -1.59 -16.41 -14.39
CA GLY A 598 -1.75 -16.34 -15.85
C GLY A 598 -0.50 -16.77 -16.61
N ARG A 599 -0.53 -16.71 -17.95
CA ARG A 599 0.58 -17.17 -18.81
C ARG A 599 1.03 -16.11 -19.80
N ALA A 600 2.34 -15.98 -19.98
CA ALA A 600 2.95 -14.97 -20.85
C ALA A 600 4.09 -15.54 -21.71
N PHE A 601 4.07 -15.26 -23.01
CA PHE A 601 5.02 -15.85 -23.96
C PHE A 601 5.66 -14.78 -24.85
N PHE A 602 6.99 -14.71 -24.87
CA PHE A 602 7.74 -13.65 -25.54
C PHE A 602 8.77 -14.22 -26.50
N ARG A 603 8.54 -14.08 -27.82
CA ARG A 603 9.50 -14.46 -28.86
C ARG A 603 10.47 -13.31 -29.13
N GLY A 604 11.40 -13.12 -28.20
CA GLY A 604 12.46 -12.11 -28.24
C GLY A 604 12.96 -11.74 -26.85
N LEU A 605 13.78 -10.69 -26.77
CA LEU A 605 14.37 -10.20 -25.53
C LEU A 605 13.43 -9.26 -24.77
N ALA A 606 13.38 -9.39 -23.45
CA ALA A 606 12.75 -8.42 -22.57
C ALA A 606 13.79 -7.54 -21.87
N GLY A 607 13.39 -6.33 -21.47
CA GLY A 607 14.24 -5.37 -20.77
C GLY A 607 14.61 -5.77 -19.33
N GLU A 608 14.95 -4.78 -18.53
CA GLU A 608 15.31 -4.95 -17.12
C GLU A 608 14.11 -5.36 -16.26
N ARG A 609 14.38 -6.02 -15.13
CA ARG A 609 13.38 -6.36 -14.11
C ARG A 609 12.22 -7.22 -14.63
N PHE A 610 12.51 -8.10 -15.58
CA PHE A 610 11.56 -9.09 -16.02
C PHE A 610 11.06 -9.95 -14.85
N ALA A 611 9.75 -10.11 -14.72
CA ALA A 611 9.09 -10.84 -13.64
C ALA A 611 9.42 -10.34 -12.22
N VAL A 612 9.74 -9.04 -12.08
CA VAL A 612 9.93 -8.43 -10.75
C VAL A 612 8.67 -8.61 -9.91
N ARG A 613 8.84 -9.08 -8.66
CA ARG A 613 7.72 -9.37 -7.75
C ARG A 613 6.67 -10.35 -8.30
N ASN A 614 6.99 -11.19 -9.29
CA ASN A 614 6.04 -12.21 -9.77
C ASN A 614 5.62 -13.13 -8.60
N SER A 615 4.31 -13.30 -8.44
CA SER A 615 3.66 -14.00 -7.35
C SER A 615 2.82 -15.19 -7.81
N GLY A 616 2.82 -15.52 -9.10
CA GLY A 616 2.05 -16.67 -9.61
C GLY A 616 2.20 -16.97 -11.09
N ALA A 617 2.43 -15.95 -11.94
CA ALA A 617 2.39 -16.14 -13.38
C ALA A 617 3.49 -17.08 -13.91
N SER A 618 3.14 -17.79 -14.98
CA SER A 618 4.06 -18.61 -15.76
C SER A 618 4.50 -17.89 -17.02
N ALA A 619 5.80 -17.83 -17.31
CA ALA A 619 6.32 -17.08 -18.45
C ALA A 619 7.46 -17.80 -19.18
N VAL A 620 7.51 -17.65 -20.50
CA VAL A 620 8.64 -18.08 -21.34
C VAL A 620 9.14 -16.91 -22.18
N VAL A 621 10.44 -16.65 -22.14
CA VAL A 621 11.10 -15.53 -22.82
C VAL A 621 12.45 -15.97 -23.40
N GLU A 622 12.87 -15.37 -24.51
CA GLU A 622 14.12 -15.75 -25.21
C GLU A 622 15.37 -15.03 -24.70
N GLY A 623 15.22 -14.07 -23.77
CA GLY A 623 16.30 -13.47 -23.01
C GLY A 623 15.83 -12.27 -22.21
N VAL A 624 16.59 -11.89 -21.18
CA VAL A 624 16.20 -10.82 -20.25
C VAL A 624 17.37 -9.91 -19.88
N GLY A 625 17.08 -8.65 -19.58
CA GLY A 625 18.05 -7.69 -19.05
C GLY A 625 18.45 -7.95 -17.59
N ASP A 626 19.03 -6.93 -16.96
CA ASP A 626 19.46 -6.99 -15.56
C ASP A 626 18.25 -7.14 -14.61
N HIS A 627 18.48 -7.72 -13.44
CA HIS A 627 17.48 -7.88 -12.37
C HIS A 627 16.28 -8.80 -12.73
N GLY A 628 16.49 -9.80 -13.59
CA GLY A 628 15.47 -10.82 -13.85
C GLY A 628 15.03 -11.55 -12.58
N CYS A 629 13.73 -11.78 -12.42
CA CYS A 629 13.09 -12.42 -11.27
C CYS A 629 13.37 -11.75 -9.90
N GLU A 630 13.72 -10.45 -9.91
CA GLU A 630 13.95 -9.68 -8.67
C GLU A 630 12.71 -9.72 -7.77
N TYR A 631 12.88 -10.04 -6.49
CA TYR A 631 11.80 -10.20 -5.51
C TYR A 631 10.68 -11.19 -5.89
N MET A 632 10.87 -12.13 -6.82
CA MET A 632 9.84 -13.12 -7.14
C MET A 632 9.47 -13.98 -5.91
N THR A 633 8.17 -14.21 -5.68
CA THR A 633 7.63 -15.00 -4.55
C THR A 633 6.77 -16.18 -4.99
N GLY A 634 6.50 -16.32 -6.29
CA GLY A 634 5.70 -17.40 -6.85
C GLY A 634 5.75 -17.42 -8.37
N GLY A 635 5.21 -18.48 -8.98
CA GLY A 635 5.16 -18.67 -10.43
C GLY A 635 6.33 -19.44 -11.02
N ARG A 636 6.39 -19.45 -12.35
CA ARG A 636 7.35 -20.20 -13.17
C ARG A 636 7.91 -19.33 -14.28
N VAL A 637 9.24 -19.17 -14.34
CA VAL A 637 9.88 -18.39 -15.40
C VAL A 637 10.88 -19.26 -16.14
N VAL A 638 10.72 -19.38 -17.46
CA VAL A 638 11.67 -20.08 -18.34
C VAL A 638 12.34 -19.04 -19.24
N VAL A 639 13.67 -18.99 -19.20
CA VAL A 639 14.50 -18.13 -20.06
C VAL A 639 15.28 -19.01 -21.03
N LEU A 640 15.02 -18.86 -22.32
CA LEU A 640 15.60 -19.67 -23.40
C LEU A 640 16.86 -19.05 -24.03
N GLY A 641 17.48 -18.08 -23.36
CA GLY A 641 18.66 -17.40 -23.85
C GLY A 641 19.32 -16.51 -22.80
N PRO A 642 20.01 -15.41 -23.19
CA PRO A 642 20.87 -14.68 -22.29
C PRO A 642 20.11 -13.96 -21.16
N THR A 643 20.78 -13.83 -20.01
CA THR A 643 20.30 -13.08 -18.84
C THR A 643 21.25 -11.93 -18.49
N GLY A 644 20.71 -10.86 -17.89
CA GLY A 644 21.50 -9.79 -17.29
C GLY A 644 22.01 -10.11 -15.87
N ARG A 645 22.67 -9.12 -15.27
CA ARG A 645 23.25 -9.18 -13.92
C ARG A 645 22.20 -9.18 -12.82
N ASN A 646 22.61 -9.59 -11.62
CA ASN A 646 21.82 -9.54 -10.39
C ASN A 646 20.49 -10.31 -10.49
N PHE A 647 20.49 -11.40 -11.25
CA PHE A 647 19.32 -12.26 -11.42
C PHE A 647 18.92 -12.89 -10.07
N ALA A 648 17.61 -12.99 -9.83
CA ALA A 648 17.00 -13.54 -8.61
C ALA A 648 17.33 -12.80 -7.30
N ALA A 649 17.77 -11.53 -7.37
CA ALA A 649 17.98 -10.72 -6.17
C ALA A 649 16.67 -10.58 -5.36
N GLY A 650 16.71 -10.93 -4.07
CA GLY A 650 15.52 -10.92 -3.21
C GLY A 650 14.44 -11.94 -3.57
N MET A 651 14.70 -12.87 -4.50
CA MET A 651 13.75 -13.92 -4.87
C MET A 651 13.55 -14.87 -3.70
N SER A 652 12.34 -14.91 -3.15
CA SER A 652 12.00 -15.64 -1.93
C SER A 652 10.98 -16.75 -2.16
N GLY A 653 10.53 -16.96 -3.40
CA GLY A 653 9.63 -18.05 -3.80
C GLY A 653 9.42 -18.14 -5.31
N GLY A 654 8.83 -19.26 -5.76
CA GLY A 654 8.72 -19.59 -7.19
C GLY A 654 9.94 -20.33 -7.73
N LEU A 655 9.90 -20.69 -9.01
CA LEU A 655 11.00 -21.36 -9.71
C LEU A 655 11.33 -20.62 -11.00
N ALA A 656 12.62 -20.47 -11.28
CA ALA A 656 13.11 -19.99 -12.56
C ALA A 656 14.05 -21.02 -13.19
N PHE A 657 13.98 -21.16 -14.51
CA PHE A 657 14.74 -22.10 -15.31
C PHE A 657 15.43 -21.33 -16.43
N VAL A 658 16.74 -21.46 -16.54
CA VAL A 658 17.55 -20.72 -17.52
C VAL A 658 18.33 -21.71 -18.37
N LEU A 659 18.23 -21.58 -19.69
CA LEU A 659 19.04 -22.33 -20.63
C LEU A 659 20.47 -21.72 -20.66
N ASP A 660 21.40 -22.31 -19.91
CA ASP A 660 22.78 -21.84 -19.72
C ASP A 660 23.75 -22.60 -20.66
N GLU A 661 23.65 -22.33 -21.97
CA GLU A 661 24.48 -23.01 -22.98
C GLU A 661 25.98 -22.66 -22.88
N ASP A 662 26.32 -21.47 -22.35
CA ASP A 662 27.71 -21.01 -22.22
C ASP A 662 28.34 -21.27 -20.83
N GLY A 663 27.55 -21.75 -19.86
CA GLY A 663 27.99 -22.06 -18.50
C GLY A 663 28.38 -20.82 -17.67
N THR A 664 27.95 -19.62 -18.08
CA THR A 664 28.32 -18.36 -17.41
C THR A 664 27.22 -17.78 -16.53
N PHE A 665 26.02 -18.36 -16.53
CA PHE A 665 24.87 -17.83 -15.79
C PHE A 665 25.15 -17.62 -14.30
N ALA A 666 25.91 -18.52 -13.67
CA ALA A 666 26.27 -18.43 -12.25
C ALA A 666 26.95 -17.10 -11.84
N GLN A 667 27.65 -16.44 -12.78
CA GLN A 667 28.33 -15.16 -12.52
C GLN A 667 27.35 -13.97 -12.45
N ARG A 668 26.11 -14.17 -12.90
CA ARG A 668 25.08 -13.13 -13.01
C ARG A 668 24.00 -13.27 -11.93
N VAL A 669 23.99 -14.36 -11.19
CA VAL A 669 23.04 -14.64 -10.10
C VAL A 669 23.42 -13.89 -8.83
N ASN A 670 22.43 -13.35 -8.12
CA ASN A 670 22.62 -12.81 -6.79
C ASN A 670 22.66 -13.95 -5.74
N PRO A 671 23.73 -14.07 -4.95
CA PRO A 671 23.90 -15.18 -4.02
C PRO A 671 23.22 -15.00 -2.65
N GLU A 672 22.55 -13.88 -2.39
CA GLU A 672 22.02 -13.56 -1.04
C GLU A 672 20.93 -14.55 -0.57
N MET A 673 20.02 -14.93 -1.46
CA MET A 673 18.90 -15.86 -1.17
C MET A 673 18.93 -17.13 -2.03
N VAL A 674 19.94 -17.26 -2.90
CA VAL A 674 20.16 -18.42 -3.76
C VAL A 674 21.49 -19.04 -3.35
N ASP A 675 21.40 -20.13 -2.61
CA ASP A 675 22.52 -20.88 -2.03
C ASP A 675 23.19 -21.81 -3.04
N GLN A 676 22.44 -22.36 -4.00
CA GLN A 676 23.00 -23.18 -5.08
C GLN A 676 22.13 -23.15 -6.33
N LEU A 677 22.78 -23.40 -7.47
CA LEU A 677 22.13 -23.65 -8.75
C LEU A 677 21.92 -25.15 -8.92
N GLU A 678 20.69 -25.55 -9.26
CA GLU A 678 20.31 -26.96 -9.35
C GLU A 678 20.10 -27.38 -10.81
N GLN A 679 20.23 -28.67 -11.07
CA GLN A 679 19.83 -29.26 -12.35
C GLN A 679 18.32 -29.57 -12.31
N LEU A 680 17.71 -29.72 -13.49
CA LEU A 680 16.31 -30.14 -13.57
C LEU A 680 16.15 -31.56 -13.00
N ASP A 681 15.16 -31.75 -12.13
CA ASP A 681 14.64 -33.08 -11.84
C ASP A 681 13.63 -33.54 -12.91
N GLU A 682 13.10 -34.76 -12.78
CA GLU A 682 12.15 -35.30 -13.76
C GLU A 682 10.85 -34.49 -13.85
N VAL A 683 10.40 -33.89 -12.74
CA VAL A 683 9.18 -33.08 -12.68
C VAL A 683 9.45 -31.72 -13.34
N ASP A 684 10.57 -31.10 -13.02
CA ASP A 684 11.02 -29.85 -13.64
C ASP A 684 11.16 -30.01 -15.16
N ALA A 685 11.76 -31.12 -15.62
CA ALA A 685 11.96 -31.37 -17.04
C ALA A 685 10.63 -31.47 -17.81
N ILE A 686 9.61 -32.12 -17.24
CA ILE A 686 8.27 -32.18 -17.83
C ILE A 686 7.63 -30.79 -17.86
N GLU A 687 7.72 -30.04 -16.76
CA GLU A 687 7.14 -28.69 -16.64
C GLU A 687 7.76 -27.72 -17.66
N VAL A 688 9.09 -27.66 -17.73
CA VAL A 688 9.82 -26.79 -18.67
C VAL A 688 9.48 -27.18 -20.11
N ARG A 689 9.49 -28.48 -20.45
CA ARG A 689 9.17 -28.94 -21.81
C ARG A 689 7.75 -28.54 -22.23
N ASN A 690 6.78 -28.62 -21.33
CA ASN A 690 5.40 -28.21 -21.62
C ASN A 690 5.28 -26.70 -21.82
N LEU A 691 5.93 -25.90 -20.97
CA LEU A 691 5.95 -24.44 -21.13
C LEU A 691 6.60 -24.01 -22.45
N VAL A 692 7.69 -24.67 -22.85
CA VAL A 692 8.35 -24.41 -24.14
C VAL A 692 7.47 -24.86 -25.31
N ALA A 693 6.74 -25.98 -25.20
CA ALA A 693 5.79 -26.40 -26.22
C ALA A 693 4.66 -25.39 -26.42
N GLU A 694 4.08 -24.87 -25.33
CA GLU A 694 3.06 -23.82 -25.40
C GLU A 694 3.63 -22.50 -25.97
N HIS A 695 4.87 -22.17 -25.60
CA HIS A 695 5.57 -21.03 -26.17
C HIS A 695 5.68 -21.14 -27.70
N VAL A 696 6.07 -22.31 -28.22
CA VAL A 696 6.14 -22.57 -29.67
C VAL A 696 4.75 -22.47 -30.31
N GLU A 697 3.74 -23.09 -29.72
CA GLU A 697 2.35 -23.04 -30.22
C GLU A 697 1.85 -21.59 -30.38
N ARG A 698 2.12 -20.74 -29.39
CA ARG A 698 1.59 -19.37 -29.34
C ARG A 698 2.42 -18.34 -30.09
N THR A 699 3.70 -18.60 -30.33
CA THR A 699 4.63 -17.60 -30.89
C THR A 699 5.29 -18.03 -32.20
N ALA A 700 5.24 -19.32 -32.54
CA ALA A 700 6.04 -19.93 -33.59
C ALA A 700 7.56 -19.69 -33.40
N SER A 701 8.03 -19.73 -32.16
CA SER A 701 9.44 -19.53 -31.82
C SER A 701 10.35 -20.59 -32.42
N SER A 702 11.35 -20.15 -33.18
CA SER A 702 12.45 -20.99 -33.69
C SER A 702 13.34 -21.49 -32.57
N VAL A 703 13.59 -20.68 -31.54
CA VAL A 703 14.40 -21.07 -30.37
C VAL A 703 13.69 -22.14 -29.56
N GLY A 704 12.40 -21.95 -29.26
CA GLY A 704 11.59 -22.96 -28.59
C GLY A 704 11.52 -24.26 -29.38
N GLN A 705 11.34 -24.19 -30.71
CA GLN A 705 11.33 -25.38 -31.56
C GLN A 705 12.67 -26.12 -31.52
N ARG A 706 13.80 -25.39 -31.59
CA ARG A 706 15.15 -25.97 -31.45
C ARG A 706 15.31 -26.70 -30.12
N VAL A 707 14.81 -26.13 -29.03
CA VAL A 707 14.87 -26.73 -27.69
C VAL A 707 14.06 -28.02 -27.63
N LEU A 708 12.87 -28.05 -28.23
CA LEU A 708 12.03 -29.26 -28.25
C LEU A 708 12.64 -30.38 -29.13
N ASP A 709 13.18 -30.01 -30.29
CA ASP A 709 13.77 -30.97 -31.23
C ASP A 709 15.04 -31.62 -30.66
N ASN A 710 15.81 -30.88 -29.86
CA ASN A 710 17.07 -31.33 -29.26
C ASN A 710 16.98 -31.50 -27.73
N TRP A 711 15.78 -31.78 -27.21
CA TRP A 711 15.52 -31.81 -25.76
C TRP A 711 16.46 -32.73 -24.98
N ALA A 712 16.76 -33.91 -25.53
CA ALA A 712 17.63 -34.89 -24.88
C ALA A 712 19.05 -34.36 -24.63
N GLU A 713 19.53 -33.48 -25.51
CA GLU A 713 20.86 -32.86 -25.43
C GLU A 713 20.84 -31.59 -24.57
N LEU A 714 19.81 -30.75 -24.73
CA LEU A 714 19.74 -29.43 -24.11
C LEU A 714 19.20 -29.43 -22.67
N GLN A 715 18.46 -30.46 -22.25
CA GLN A 715 17.91 -30.52 -20.88
C GLN A 715 18.98 -30.40 -19.78
N GLY A 716 20.20 -30.89 -20.04
CA GLY A 716 21.33 -30.80 -19.09
C GLY A 716 22.01 -29.43 -19.04
N SER A 717 21.66 -28.53 -19.97
CA SER A 717 22.11 -27.13 -19.96
C SER A 717 21.13 -26.21 -19.23
N PHE A 718 19.96 -26.72 -18.82
CA PHE A 718 19.06 -25.94 -17.99
C PHE A 718 19.56 -25.89 -16.55
N VAL A 719 19.48 -24.69 -15.97
CA VAL A 719 19.77 -24.42 -14.58
C VAL A 719 18.51 -23.95 -13.88
N LYS A 720 18.23 -24.54 -12.71
CA LYS A 720 17.13 -24.20 -11.83
C LYS A 720 17.60 -23.27 -10.71
N ILE A 721 16.84 -22.19 -10.53
CA ILE A 721 16.94 -21.30 -9.37
C ILE A 721 15.83 -21.67 -8.39
N PHE A 722 16.22 -22.09 -7.19
CA PHE A 722 15.32 -22.49 -6.11
C PHE A 722 15.74 -21.78 -4.81
N PRO A 723 15.02 -20.74 -4.37
CA PRO A 723 15.42 -19.96 -3.19
C PRO A 723 15.52 -20.79 -1.90
N ALA A 724 16.55 -20.50 -1.09
CA ALA A 724 16.88 -21.23 0.13
C ALA A 724 15.71 -21.32 1.11
N ASP A 725 15.10 -20.17 1.41
CA ASP A 725 13.98 -20.06 2.35
C ASP A 725 12.74 -20.79 1.84
N TYR A 726 12.48 -20.70 0.54
CA TYR A 726 11.36 -21.40 -0.08
C TYR A 726 11.54 -22.92 0.02
N LYS A 727 12.75 -23.41 -0.28
CA LYS A 727 13.12 -24.82 -0.15
C LYS A 727 12.99 -25.33 1.28
N ARG A 728 13.48 -24.57 2.26
CA ARG A 728 13.38 -24.88 3.69
C ARG A 728 11.92 -25.01 4.12
N VAL A 729 11.10 -24.01 3.79
CA VAL A 729 9.67 -24.01 4.15
C VAL A 729 8.91 -25.17 3.51
N LEU A 730 9.15 -25.48 2.24
CA LEU A 730 8.51 -26.63 1.59
C LEU A 730 8.88 -27.96 2.26
N ALA A 731 10.14 -28.11 2.69
CA ALA A 731 10.57 -29.28 3.44
C ALA A 731 9.89 -29.37 4.82
N GLU A 732 9.79 -28.26 5.55
CA GLU A 732 9.08 -28.18 6.83
C GLU A 732 7.59 -28.51 6.68
N LEU A 733 6.92 -27.99 5.65
CA LEU A 733 5.51 -28.28 5.36
C LEU A 733 5.30 -29.76 5.00
N ALA A 734 6.15 -30.33 4.13
CA ALA A 734 6.07 -31.74 3.78
C ALA A 734 6.32 -32.66 4.98
N GLN A 735 7.21 -32.26 5.90
CA GLN A 735 7.42 -32.98 7.15
C GLN A 735 6.19 -32.90 8.06
N GLN A 736 5.61 -31.71 8.25
CA GLN A 736 4.40 -31.53 9.04
C GLN A 736 3.21 -32.32 8.48
N GLU A 737 3.05 -32.38 7.16
CA GLU A 737 2.01 -33.18 6.51
C GLU A 737 2.20 -34.68 6.76
N ARG A 738 3.45 -35.17 6.74
CA ARG A 738 3.76 -36.56 7.10
C ARG A 738 3.47 -36.85 8.58
N GLU A 739 3.90 -35.96 9.47
CA GLU A 739 3.65 -36.09 10.92
C GLU A 739 2.15 -36.06 11.26
N ASN A 740 1.38 -35.20 10.59
CA ASN A 740 -0.09 -35.16 10.73
C ASN A 740 -0.79 -36.38 10.13
N ALA A 741 -0.23 -36.98 9.06
CA ALA A 741 -0.73 -38.22 8.49
C ALA A 741 -0.44 -39.44 9.39
N ASP A 742 0.71 -39.45 10.08
CA ASP A 742 1.12 -40.53 10.99
C ASP A 742 0.45 -40.42 12.37
N HIS A 743 0.00 -39.23 12.77
CA HIS A 743 -0.79 -38.98 13.96
C HIS A 743 -2.05 -38.16 13.61
N PRO A 744 -3.11 -38.80 13.09
CA PRO A 744 -4.37 -38.10 12.86
C PRO A 744 -4.89 -37.58 14.21
N SER A 745 -4.80 -36.26 14.42
CA SER A 745 -5.40 -35.61 15.57
C SER A 745 -6.90 -35.91 15.56
N VAL A 746 -7.39 -36.53 16.63
CA VAL A 746 -8.82 -36.72 16.88
C VAL A 746 -9.40 -35.36 17.23
N ASP A 747 -9.67 -34.54 16.22
CA ASP A 747 -10.58 -33.39 16.37
C ASP A 747 -11.24 -33.07 15.01
N ALA A 748 -12.13 -33.98 14.61
CA ALA A 748 -13.08 -33.75 13.53
C ALA A 748 -14.39 -33.23 14.14
N SER A 749 -14.36 -32.04 14.74
CA SER A 749 -15.55 -31.24 14.99
C SER A 749 -15.17 -29.77 15.11
N GLU A 750 -15.05 -29.08 13.97
CA GLU A 750 -15.35 -27.65 13.76
C GLU A 750 -14.68 -27.13 12.48
N VAL A 751 -15.13 -27.61 11.32
CA VAL A 751 -15.11 -26.80 10.09
C VAL A 751 -16.46 -27.02 9.43
N GLY A 752 -17.40 -26.15 9.78
CA GLY A 752 -18.78 -26.22 9.32
C GLY A 752 -19.55 -24.98 9.72
N ARG A 753 -19.17 -23.83 9.16
CA ARG A 753 -20.02 -22.73 8.65
C ARG A 753 -19.21 -21.49 8.34
#